data_AF-A0A1L8DRR1-F1
#
_entry.id   AF-A0A1L8DRR1-F1
#
_cell.length_a   1.000
_cell.length_b   1.000
_cell.length_c   1.000
_cell.angle_alpha   90.00
_cell.angle_beta   90.00
_cell.angle_gamma   90.00
#
_symmetry.space_group_name_H-M   'P 1'
#
loop_
_entity.id
_entity.type
_entity.pdbx_description
1 polymer ?
#
loop_
_entity_poly.entity_id
_entity_poly.type
_entity_poly.pdbx_seq_one_letter_code
_entity_poly.pdbx_strand_id
1 'polypeptide(L)'
;MKIVTNAGNPYGLAFLIAAKYGKRVVEIEKLDNNDLQLQPMRHLPFVQLPCGQRIFGKDAGLRYLLGDTWEHSLRADELTEWLIAQFVPALSVLVTSGSRRDAALVTKLTGFTKKLEDCLKEGEYLSGNAPSTPDFILWSCLATETATKEVGSSENILNWHRKLSACPEIQEALSTFKDLTFSSLQSACKFGLGITPSSPADESPTTDAITLEELASAREAFVFQDIPQPKEARTVLPRKGERNILITSALPYVNNVPHLGNIIGCVLSADIFARYSRLCGYNTLFICGTDEYGTATETKAIAEKMTPQEICDKYFEIHNSIYRWFGIGFDYFGRTTTVEQTKIVQQMFNELYDAGYVETESVAQLLCQKCQRYLADRFVEGTCPHPGCGYEDARGDQCDSCGKLVNATELIKPRCKLCNATPVLRDSKQFFINLPKIEPKLREWFGTVENGWTHNARVITKSWLREGLRSRCITRDLKWGIPVPKEGFENKVFYVWFDAPIGYISITNKYTKEWKQWWQPQDGTNVALYQFMAKDNVPFHSVMFPATLLAINKGYTLVGHIMATEYLNYEDGKFSKSRGLGVFGNDAQDTGIPADVWRFYLACARPEGQDSSFSWNDLEARNNSELLNNLGNFINRALMFCEKNFGGVIPQIVLQEDDVVLLAQTNREYHEYVACMEKAKMRDAIKHILNISRHGNQFMQGTQPWVLVKGTDDQKTRAGTVIGLCANLTVLLATLIFPFMPDTARRIFKQANIAGNIINSSDARVKMWLKAGHKIGKPEPLFTKIDAARIEELKKKYGGQQFGNGDAPKAPEPVPGNLSLDELEVAITQQGEKVRQLKASAEKAIWQPEVERLLVLKKQLAELTGQPAAPAKDKKKKK
;
A
#
# COMPACT_ATOMS: atom_id res chain seq x y z
N MET A 1 18.34 -36.46 -24.42
CA MET A 1 17.79 -35.18 -23.90
C MET A 1 18.95 -34.24 -23.65
N LYS A 2 18.73 -32.93 -23.64
CA LYS A 2 19.81 -31.94 -23.52
C LYS A 2 19.60 -31.02 -22.32
N ILE A 3 20.66 -30.71 -21.60
CA ILE A 3 20.71 -29.58 -20.68
C ILE A 3 21.30 -28.42 -21.49
N VAL A 4 20.48 -27.40 -21.73
CA VAL A 4 20.91 -26.17 -22.41
C VAL A 4 21.23 -25.14 -21.34
N THR A 5 22.45 -24.62 -21.35
CA THR A 5 22.97 -23.70 -20.32
C THR A 5 23.97 -22.72 -20.92
N ASN A 6 24.37 -21.69 -20.18
CA ASN A 6 25.51 -20.84 -20.53
C ASN A 6 26.76 -21.27 -19.75
N ALA A 7 27.93 -20.83 -20.22
CA ALA A 7 29.22 -21.12 -19.59
C ALA A 7 29.24 -20.66 -18.13
N GLY A 8 29.63 -21.55 -17.22
CA GLY A 8 29.80 -21.24 -15.81
C GLY A 8 28.54 -21.05 -14.96
N ASN A 9 27.36 -21.39 -15.48
CA ASN A 9 26.10 -21.26 -14.74
C ASN A 9 25.94 -22.34 -13.65
N PRO A 10 25.87 -21.95 -12.36
CA PRO A 10 25.70 -22.91 -11.26
C PRO A 10 24.41 -23.73 -11.33
N TYR A 11 23.33 -23.20 -11.90
CA TYR A 11 22.10 -24.00 -12.10
C TYR A 11 22.28 -25.05 -13.19
N GLY A 12 23.12 -24.79 -14.20
CA GLY A 12 23.47 -25.79 -15.22
C GLY A 12 24.24 -26.95 -14.61
N LEU A 13 25.14 -26.66 -13.66
CA LEU A 13 25.81 -27.68 -12.85
C LEU A 13 24.81 -28.45 -11.96
N ALA A 14 23.88 -27.76 -11.31
CA ALA A 14 22.86 -28.41 -10.49
C ALA A 14 22.01 -29.40 -11.31
N PHE A 15 21.64 -29.03 -12.54
CA PHE A 15 20.92 -29.93 -13.46
C PHE A 15 21.77 -31.14 -13.82
N LEU A 16 23.06 -30.96 -14.09
CA LEU A 16 23.95 -32.06 -14.42
C LEU A 16 24.11 -33.02 -13.23
N ILE A 17 24.28 -32.50 -12.00
CA ILE A 17 24.34 -33.31 -10.78
C ILE A 17 23.05 -34.12 -10.62
N ALA A 18 21.88 -33.47 -10.76
CA ALA A 18 20.59 -34.15 -10.69
C ALA A 18 20.44 -35.25 -11.75
N ALA A 19 20.92 -35.01 -12.97
CA ALA A 19 20.91 -36.01 -14.04
C ALA A 19 21.81 -37.21 -13.72
N LYS A 20 23.02 -36.99 -13.18
CA LYS A 20 23.92 -38.07 -12.76
C LYS A 20 23.35 -38.86 -11.60
N TYR A 21 22.81 -38.17 -10.60
CA TYR A 21 22.15 -38.79 -9.45
C TYR A 21 20.92 -39.61 -9.86
N GLY A 22 20.09 -39.07 -10.75
CA GLY A 22 18.95 -39.77 -11.36
C GLY A 22 19.31 -40.80 -12.44
N LYS A 23 20.61 -41.04 -12.68
CA LYS A 23 21.15 -41.96 -13.70
C LYS A 23 20.58 -41.71 -15.11
N ARG A 24 20.35 -40.45 -15.46
CA ARG A 24 19.86 -40.01 -16.78
C ARG A 24 21.03 -39.66 -17.70
N VAL A 25 20.96 -40.12 -18.94
CA VAL A 25 21.91 -39.74 -19.99
C VAL A 25 21.47 -38.41 -20.60
N VAL A 26 22.33 -37.40 -20.48
CA VAL A 26 22.08 -36.02 -20.94
C VAL A 26 23.27 -35.50 -21.74
N GLU A 27 23.00 -34.77 -22.81
CA GLU A 27 24.01 -33.96 -23.52
C GLU A 27 23.98 -32.53 -22.97
N ILE A 28 25.12 -31.84 -22.96
CA ILE A 28 25.21 -30.44 -22.52
C ILE A 28 25.42 -29.56 -23.75
N GLU A 29 24.53 -28.58 -23.92
CA GLU A 29 24.62 -27.58 -24.96
C GLU A 29 24.87 -26.21 -24.32
N LYS A 30 25.95 -25.54 -24.73
CA LYS A 30 26.32 -24.22 -24.21
C LYS A 30 25.91 -23.14 -25.20
N LEU A 31 25.00 -22.26 -24.79
CA LEU A 31 24.57 -21.09 -25.57
C LEU A 31 24.95 -19.79 -24.88
N ASP A 32 25.17 -18.73 -25.67
CA ASP A 32 25.30 -17.37 -25.14
C ASP A 32 23.92 -16.83 -24.73
N ASN A 33 23.86 -15.97 -23.71
CA ASN A 33 22.60 -15.37 -23.25
C ASN A 33 21.88 -14.53 -24.32
N ASN A 34 22.59 -14.11 -25.38
CA ASN A 34 22.05 -13.36 -26.52
C ASN A 34 21.77 -14.22 -27.75
N ASP A 35 21.91 -15.55 -27.67
CA ASP A 35 21.67 -16.43 -28.80
C ASP A 35 20.20 -16.36 -29.28
N LEU A 36 20.01 -16.23 -30.59
CA LEU A 36 18.68 -16.13 -31.22
C LEU A 36 17.82 -17.37 -30.97
N GLN A 37 18.42 -18.54 -30.72
CA GLN A 37 17.70 -19.78 -30.38
C GLN A 37 16.94 -19.70 -29.04
N LEU A 38 17.29 -18.69 -28.22
CA LEU A 38 16.64 -18.40 -26.95
C LEU A 38 15.45 -17.44 -27.10
N GLN A 39 15.14 -16.91 -28.29
CA GLN A 39 13.94 -16.08 -28.46
C GLN A 39 12.69 -16.94 -28.68
N PRO A 40 11.53 -16.59 -28.09
CA PRO A 40 11.22 -15.34 -27.35
C PRO A 40 11.57 -15.35 -25.85
N MET A 41 12.11 -16.46 -25.30
CA MET A 41 12.32 -16.63 -23.85
C MET A 41 13.80 -16.91 -23.49
N ARG A 42 14.53 -15.86 -23.09
CA ARG A 42 15.96 -15.91 -22.70
C ARG A 42 16.17 -16.52 -21.31
N HIS A 43 15.85 -17.80 -21.13
CA HIS A 43 16.01 -18.51 -19.86
C HIS A 43 17.06 -19.60 -19.98
N LEU A 44 18.12 -19.54 -19.17
CA LEU A 44 19.11 -20.59 -19.02
C LEU A 44 19.35 -20.87 -17.52
N PRO A 45 19.49 -22.14 -17.10
CA PRO A 45 19.42 -23.35 -17.93
C PRO A 45 17.98 -23.85 -18.14
N PHE A 46 17.78 -24.74 -19.13
CA PHE A 46 16.55 -25.53 -19.29
C PHE A 46 16.87 -26.95 -19.77
N VAL A 47 15.92 -27.86 -19.60
CA VAL A 47 16.02 -29.23 -20.13
C VAL A 47 15.23 -29.32 -21.43
N GLN A 48 15.87 -29.72 -22.52
CA GLN A 48 15.22 -30.04 -23.79
C GLN A 48 15.02 -31.55 -23.94
N LEU A 49 13.77 -31.96 -24.08
CA LEU A 49 13.38 -33.35 -24.28
C LEU A 49 13.64 -33.81 -25.71
N PRO A 50 13.74 -35.13 -25.98
CA PRO A 50 13.91 -35.65 -27.33
C PRO A 50 12.82 -35.22 -28.32
N CYS A 51 11.60 -34.97 -27.83
CA CYS A 51 10.47 -34.46 -28.62
C CYS A 51 10.54 -32.95 -28.93
N GLY A 52 11.60 -32.25 -28.50
CA GLY A 52 11.77 -30.81 -28.70
C GLY A 52 11.13 -29.92 -27.63
N GLN A 53 10.33 -30.48 -26.72
CA GLN A 53 9.76 -29.72 -25.58
C GLN A 53 10.84 -29.24 -24.61
N ARG A 54 10.62 -28.06 -24.00
CA ARG A 54 11.58 -27.40 -23.09
C ARG A 54 10.98 -27.26 -21.69
N ILE A 55 11.69 -27.73 -20.66
CA ILE A 55 11.37 -27.53 -19.24
C ILE A 55 12.26 -26.40 -18.71
N PHE A 56 11.69 -25.21 -18.57
CA PHE A 56 12.40 -23.98 -18.19
C PHE A 56 12.35 -23.65 -16.69
N GLY A 57 11.43 -24.28 -15.94
CA GLY A 57 11.40 -24.13 -14.48
C GLY A 57 12.59 -24.82 -13.84
N LYS A 58 13.35 -24.11 -13.00
CA LYS A 58 14.56 -24.66 -12.34
C LYS A 58 14.23 -25.88 -11.47
N ASP A 59 13.19 -25.74 -10.66
CA ASP A 59 12.68 -26.78 -9.80
C ASP A 59 12.09 -27.96 -10.62
N ALA A 60 11.20 -27.67 -11.56
CA ALA A 60 10.62 -28.68 -12.45
C ALA A 60 11.68 -29.45 -13.26
N GLY A 61 12.73 -28.77 -13.74
CA GLY A 61 13.85 -29.38 -14.46
C GLY A 61 14.66 -30.31 -13.58
N LEU A 62 14.97 -29.91 -12.35
CA LEU A 62 15.68 -30.76 -11.39
C LEU A 62 14.88 -32.00 -11.03
N ARG A 63 13.59 -31.85 -10.71
CA ARG A 63 12.69 -32.99 -10.41
C ARG A 63 12.61 -33.96 -11.58
N TYR A 64 12.47 -33.42 -12.80
CA TYR A 64 12.43 -34.23 -14.01
C TYR A 64 13.71 -35.06 -14.20
N LEU A 65 14.88 -34.45 -13.95
CA LEU A 65 16.17 -35.12 -14.10
C LEU A 65 16.43 -36.17 -13.02
N LEU A 66 15.91 -35.98 -11.80
CA LEU A 66 15.97 -37.00 -10.74
C LEU A 66 15.05 -38.18 -11.04
N GLY A 67 13.91 -37.96 -11.70
CA GLY A 67 12.98 -39.04 -12.07
C GLY A 67 12.54 -39.85 -10.86
N ASP A 68 12.62 -41.18 -10.94
CA ASP A 68 12.16 -42.09 -9.88
C ASP A 68 13.01 -42.04 -8.59
N THR A 69 14.17 -41.37 -8.63
CA THR A 69 15.00 -41.10 -7.44
C THR A 69 14.51 -39.90 -6.63
N TRP A 70 13.52 -39.17 -7.14
CA TRP A 70 12.89 -38.07 -6.42
C TRP A 70 11.78 -38.60 -5.51
N GLU A 71 12.03 -38.59 -4.20
CA GLU A 71 10.98 -38.75 -3.19
C GLU A 71 10.32 -37.39 -2.90
N HIS A 72 8.99 -37.33 -3.04
CA HIS A 72 8.22 -36.10 -2.77
C HIS A 72 8.33 -35.74 -1.28
N SER A 73 9.06 -34.67 -0.99
CA SER A 73 9.17 -34.09 0.35
C SER A 73 8.72 -32.64 0.31
N LEU A 74 7.63 -32.33 1.02
CA LEU A 74 7.13 -30.94 1.13
C LEU A 74 8.24 -30.00 1.63
N ARG A 75 9.09 -30.49 2.55
CA ARG A 75 10.26 -29.77 3.05
C ARG A 75 11.30 -29.50 1.96
N ALA A 76 11.56 -30.47 1.09
CA ALA A 76 12.51 -30.29 -0.03
C ALA A 76 11.98 -29.27 -1.05
N ASP A 77 10.67 -29.29 -1.32
CA ASP A 77 10.01 -28.37 -2.24
C ASP A 77 10.04 -26.93 -1.71
N GLU A 78 9.64 -26.73 -0.44
CA GLU A 78 9.67 -25.42 0.22
C GLU A 78 11.10 -24.85 0.29
N LEU A 79 12.10 -25.69 0.58
CA LEU A 79 13.50 -25.27 0.61
C LEU A 79 14.03 -24.96 -0.79
N THR A 80 13.65 -25.73 -1.80
CA THR A 80 14.03 -25.50 -3.20
C THR A 80 13.49 -24.16 -3.68
N GLU A 81 12.21 -23.90 -3.45
CA GLU A 81 11.56 -22.64 -3.80
C GLU A 81 12.21 -21.47 -3.04
N TRP A 82 12.44 -21.62 -1.73
CA TRP A 82 13.10 -20.60 -0.93
C TRP A 82 14.54 -20.31 -1.39
N LEU A 83 15.32 -21.32 -1.77
CA LEU A 83 16.68 -21.15 -2.29
C LEU A 83 16.67 -20.39 -3.62
N ILE A 84 15.79 -20.80 -4.54
CA ILE A 84 15.67 -20.18 -5.87
C ILE A 84 15.15 -18.75 -5.78
N ALA A 85 14.15 -18.52 -4.94
CA ALA A 85 13.53 -17.21 -4.80
C ALA A 85 14.40 -16.27 -3.98
N GLN A 86 14.96 -16.73 -2.85
CA GLN A 86 15.53 -15.83 -1.85
C GLN A 86 17.03 -15.91 -1.66
N PHE A 87 17.55 -17.10 -1.41
CA PHE A 87 18.94 -17.28 -0.99
C PHE A 87 19.93 -17.00 -2.13
N VAL A 88 19.73 -17.69 -3.26
CA VAL A 88 20.67 -17.65 -4.39
C VAL A 88 20.76 -16.25 -5.02
N PRO A 89 19.65 -15.49 -5.19
CA PRO A 89 19.73 -14.11 -5.64
C PRO A 89 20.53 -13.22 -4.69
N ALA A 90 20.30 -13.33 -3.37
CA ALA A 90 21.03 -12.55 -2.37
C ALA A 90 22.53 -12.87 -2.37
N LEU A 91 22.88 -14.16 -2.45
CA LEU A 91 24.27 -14.62 -2.55
C LEU A 91 24.94 -14.16 -3.85
N SER A 92 24.25 -14.29 -4.99
CA SER A 92 24.77 -13.90 -6.31
C SER A 92 25.19 -12.45 -6.32
N VAL A 93 24.31 -11.58 -5.82
CA VAL A 93 24.52 -10.15 -5.74
C VAL A 93 25.71 -9.80 -4.85
N LEU A 94 25.82 -10.44 -3.69
CA LEU A 94 26.85 -10.14 -2.71
C LEU A 94 28.24 -10.56 -3.21
N VAL A 95 28.33 -11.74 -3.85
CA VAL A 95 29.57 -12.23 -4.48
C VAL A 95 30.03 -11.32 -5.62
N THR A 96 29.10 -10.75 -6.41
CA THR A 96 29.44 -9.81 -7.50
C THR A 96 29.76 -8.39 -7.04
N SER A 97 29.33 -7.99 -5.85
CA SER A 97 29.47 -6.61 -5.35
C SER A 97 30.87 -6.25 -4.84
N GLY A 98 31.77 -7.22 -4.70
CA GLY A 98 33.17 -7.00 -4.32
C GLY A 98 33.33 -6.21 -3.00
N SER A 99 34.00 -5.06 -3.06
CA SER A 99 34.27 -4.15 -1.92
C SER A 99 33.15 -3.16 -1.60
N ARG A 100 32.04 -3.14 -2.36
CA ARG A 100 30.85 -2.29 -2.11
C ARG A 100 29.70 -3.11 -1.52
N ARG A 101 29.94 -3.75 -0.37
CA ARG A 101 28.95 -4.63 0.28
C ARG A 101 27.84 -3.83 0.94
N ASP A 102 26.59 -4.08 0.55
CA ASP A 102 25.40 -3.56 1.23
C ASP A 102 25.25 -4.25 2.59
N ALA A 103 25.29 -3.46 3.67
CA ALA A 103 25.15 -3.95 5.04
C ALA A 103 23.81 -4.66 5.28
N ALA A 104 22.72 -4.21 4.65
CA ALA A 104 21.41 -4.83 4.78
C ALA A 104 21.37 -6.21 4.11
N LEU A 105 22.03 -6.35 2.96
CA LEU A 105 22.16 -7.62 2.26
C LEU A 105 23.03 -8.61 3.03
N VAL A 106 24.12 -8.14 3.64
CA VAL A 106 24.97 -8.95 4.53
C VAL A 106 24.14 -9.48 5.71
N THR A 107 23.40 -8.63 6.41
CA THR A 107 22.53 -9.04 7.53
C THR A 107 21.47 -10.06 7.09
N LYS A 108 20.87 -9.86 5.90
CA LYS A 108 19.88 -10.79 5.35
C LYS A 108 20.49 -12.15 5.01
N LEU A 109 21.68 -12.17 4.42
CA LEU A 109 22.41 -13.39 4.13
C LEU A 109 22.79 -14.12 5.42
N THR A 110 23.19 -13.40 6.48
CA THR A 110 23.42 -14.00 7.81
C THR A 110 22.17 -14.69 8.36
N GLY A 111 20.99 -14.06 8.24
CA GLY A 111 19.72 -14.67 8.62
C GLY A 111 19.38 -15.92 7.81
N PHE A 112 19.70 -15.91 6.51
CA PHE A 112 19.49 -17.07 5.66
C PHE A 112 20.47 -18.21 5.93
N THR A 113 21.75 -17.91 6.16
CA THR A 113 22.76 -18.87 6.61
C THR A 113 22.28 -19.56 7.88
N LYS A 114 21.74 -18.82 8.85
CA LYS A 114 21.18 -19.42 10.07
C LYS A 114 20.06 -20.43 9.79
N LYS A 115 19.17 -20.13 8.84
CA LYS A 115 18.12 -21.09 8.40
C LYS A 115 18.74 -22.37 7.83
N LEU A 116 19.80 -22.26 7.02
CA LEU A 116 20.53 -23.42 6.49
C LEU A 116 21.20 -24.22 7.61
N GLU A 117 21.82 -23.56 8.59
CA GLU A 117 22.40 -24.24 9.75
C GLU A 117 21.35 -25.01 10.55
N ASP A 118 20.19 -24.41 10.79
CA ASP A 118 19.12 -25.07 11.54
C ASP A 118 18.59 -26.29 10.77
N CYS A 119 18.50 -26.23 9.44
CA CYS A 119 18.20 -27.41 8.63
C CYS A 119 19.24 -28.53 8.78
N LEU A 120 20.52 -28.19 8.77
CA LEU A 120 21.64 -29.16 8.90
C LEU A 120 21.89 -29.64 10.33
N LYS A 121 21.28 -29.02 11.35
CA LYS A 121 21.26 -29.56 12.71
C LYS A 121 20.24 -30.70 12.86
N GLU A 122 19.16 -30.64 12.09
CA GLU A 122 18.05 -31.59 12.17
C GLU A 122 18.24 -32.83 11.28
N GLY A 123 19.16 -32.78 10.32
CA GLY A 123 19.38 -33.84 9.35
C GLY A 123 20.75 -33.77 8.70
N GLU A 124 21.12 -34.82 7.98
CA GLU A 124 22.43 -34.94 7.34
C GLU A 124 22.55 -34.12 6.04
N TYR A 125 21.40 -33.82 5.42
CA TYR A 125 21.20 -32.99 4.24
C TYR A 125 20.06 -32.00 4.49
N LEU A 126 19.90 -30.98 3.64
CA LEU A 126 18.99 -29.85 3.92
C LEU A 126 17.54 -30.26 4.18
N SER A 127 17.05 -31.28 3.48
CA SER A 127 15.67 -31.76 3.60
C SER A 127 15.53 -33.12 4.29
N GLY A 128 16.60 -33.73 4.81
CA GLY A 128 16.53 -35.05 5.44
C GLY A 128 17.85 -35.83 5.41
N ASN A 129 17.76 -37.15 5.18
CA ASN A 129 18.88 -38.09 5.29
C ASN A 129 19.51 -38.49 3.94
N ALA A 130 19.03 -37.93 2.82
CA ALA A 130 19.59 -38.14 1.49
C ALA A 130 19.72 -36.81 0.73
N PRO A 131 20.69 -36.68 -0.21
CA PRO A 131 20.79 -35.52 -1.09
C PRO A 131 19.52 -35.32 -1.91
N SER A 132 19.11 -34.07 -2.07
CA SER A 132 17.87 -33.70 -2.74
C SER A 132 18.02 -32.43 -3.58
N THR A 133 16.93 -31.97 -4.22
CA THR A 133 16.92 -30.74 -5.03
C THR A 133 17.50 -29.50 -4.33
N PRO A 134 17.19 -29.16 -3.06
CA PRO A 134 17.82 -28.02 -2.39
C PRO A 134 19.32 -28.21 -2.19
N ASP A 135 19.80 -29.44 -1.95
CA ASP A 135 21.23 -29.74 -1.76
C ASP A 135 22.01 -29.49 -3.05
N PHE A 136 21.51 -29.96 -4.19
CA PHE A 136 22.18 -29.77 -5.48
C PHE A 136 22.23 -28.31 -5.90
N ILE A 137 21.18 -27.53 -5.61
CA ILE A 137 21.16 -26.08 -5.88
C ILE A 137 22.17 -25.36 -5.01
N LEU A 138 22.09 -25.54 -3.69
CA LEU A 138 22.96 -24.83 -2.76
C LEU A 138 24.42 -25.20 -3.02
N TRP A 139 24.72 -26.48 -3.18
CA TRP A 139 26.09 -26.96 -3.36
C TRP A 139 26.68 -26.42 -4.66
N SER A 140 25.93 -26.43 -5.76
CA SER A 140 26.41 -25.86 -7.03
C SER A 140 26.67 -24.35 -6.93
N CYS A 141 25.86 -23.63 -6.15
CA CYS A 141 26.08 -22.21 -5.85
C CYS A 141 27.22 -21.95 -4.86
N LEU A 142 27.74 -22.98 -4.18
CA LEU A 142 28.90 -22.91 -3.28
C LEU A 142 30.11 -23.68 -3.82
N ALA A 143 30.10 -24.04 -5.10
CA ALA A 143 31.17 -24.80 -5.72
C ALA A 143 32.44 -23.95 -5.97
N THR A 144 32.38 -22.62 -5.78
CA THR A 144 33.57 -21.75 -5.81
C THR A 144 33.96 -21.30 -4.42
N GLU A 145 35.26 -21.14 -4.17
CA GLU A 145 35.79 -20.67 -2.89
C GLU A 145 35.24 -19.31 -2.45
N THR A 146 34.95 -18.41 -3.40
CA THR A 146 34.44 -17.06 -3.10
C THR A 146 33.06 -17.12 -2.44
N ALA A 147 32.14 -17.92 -2.98
CA ALA A 147 30.79 -18.04 -2.43
C ALA A 147 30.75 -18.79 -1.09
N THR A 148 31.61 -19.80 -0.92
CA THR A 148 31.74 -20.51 0.36
C THR A 148 32.19 -19.59 1.49
N LYS A 149 33.06 -18.60 1.20
CA LYS A 149 33.48 -17.59 2.19
C LYS A 149 32.33 -16.68 2.64
N GLU A 150 31.39 -16.36 1.74
CA GLU A 150 30.27 -15.46 2.05
C GLU A 150 29.16 -16.09 2.88
N VAL A 151 29.01 -17.41 2.82
CA VAL A 151 28.02 -18.14 3.64
C VAL A 151 28.49 -18.35 5.08
N GLY A 152 29.71 -17.93 5.43
CA GLY A 152 30.24 -17.96 6.79
C GLY A 152 30.81 -19.32 7.21
N SER A 153 31.77 -19.30 8.15
CA SER A 153 32.56 -20.46 8.60
C SER A 153 31.80 -21.44 9.51
N SER A 154 30.54 -21.72 9.21
CA SER A 154 29.74 -22.67 9.99
C SER A 154 30.25 -24.10 9.83
N GLU A 155 30.52 -24.79 10.94
CA GLU A 155 31.05 -26.15 10.91
C GLU A 155 30.08 -27.13 10.24
N ASN A 156 28.76 -26.98 10.44
CA ASN A 156 27.74 -27.84 9.84
C ASN A 156 27.67 -27.67 8.31
N ILE A 157 27.74 -26.43 7.81
CA ILE A 157 27.73 -26.16 6.37
C ILE A 157 29.02 -26.67 5.72
N LEU A 158 30.17 -26.49 6.36
CA LEU A 158 31.45 -27.00 5.87
C LEU A 158 31.51 -28.53 5.88
N ASN A 159 30.91 -29.19 6.87
CA ASN A 159 30.79 -30.65 6.92
C ASN A 159 29.89 -31.17 5.79
N TRP A 160 28.70 -30.59 5.63
CA TRP A 160 27.76 -30.90 4.56
C TRP A 160 28.38 -30.69 3.17
N HIS A 161 29.09 -29.57 2.97
CA HIS A 161 29.73 -29.24 1.69
C HIS A 161 30.84 -30.24 1.33
N ARG A 162 31.69 -30.61 2.29
CA ARG A 162 32.72 -31.65 2.10
C ARG A 162 32.10 -33.00 1.76
N LYS A 163 30.99 -33.35 2.44
CA LYS A 163 30.29 -34.60 2.21
C LYS A 163 29.74 -34.69 0.79
N LEU A 164 29.03 -33.66 0.32
CA LEU A 164 28.53 -33.61 -1.07
C LEU A 164 29.68 -33.56 -2.08
N SER A 165 30.76 -32.85 -1.78
CA SER A 165 31.94 -32.84 -2.64
C SER A 165 32.55 -34.23 -2.82
N ALA A 166 32.40 -35.15 -1.85
CA ALA A 166 32.89 -36.52 -1.97
C ALA A 166 31.96 -37.45 -2.78
N CYS A 167 30.75 -37.00 -3.18
CA CYS A 167 29.83 -37.81 -3.96
C CYS A 167 30.37 -38.07 -5.39
N PRO A 168 30.38 -39.33 -5.87
CA PRO A 168 30.85 -39.68 -7.21
C PRO A 168 30.16 -38.90 -8.32
N GLU A 169 28.85 -38.69 -8.21
CA GLU A 169 28.03 -37.98 -9.20
C GLU A 169 28.40 -36.51 -9.32
N ILE A 170 28.79 -35.89 -8.19
CA ILE A 170 29.25 -34.50 -8.13
C ILE A 170 30.65 -34.37 -8.73
N GLN A 171 31.55 -35.30 -8.42
CA GLN A 171 32.90 -35.34 -9.02
C GLN A 171 32.83 -35.54 -10.54
N GLU A 172 31.93 -36.40 -11.01
CA GLU A 172 31.69 -36.61 -12.44
C GLU A 172 31.12 -35.35 -13.11
N ALA A 173 30.13 -34.68 -12.47
CA ALA A 173 29.57 -33.43 -12.97
C ALA A 173 30.62 -32.31 -13.07
N LEU A 174 31.47 -32.14 -12.05
CA LEU A 174 32.57 -31.17 -12.04
C LEU A 174 33.59 -31.43 -13.15
N SER A 175 33.88 -32.70 -13.45
CA SER A 175 34.80 -33.05 -14.55
C SER A 175 34.32 -32.54 -15.92
N THR A 176 33.00 -32.35 -16.06
CA THR A 176 32.34 -31.88 -17.28
C THR A 176 32.10 -30.36 -17.28
N PHE A 177 32.09 -29.72 -16.09
CA PHE A 177 31.69 -28.33 -15.90
C PHE A 177 32.78 -27.53 -15.14
N LYS A 178 33.84 -27.10 -15.86
CA LYS A 178 35.07 -26.57 -15.25
C LYS A 178 35.13 -25.06 -15.00
N ASP A 179 34.24 -24.27 -15.60
CA ASP A 179 34.36 -22.79 -15.65
C ASP A 179 33.26 -22.06 -14.86
N LEU A 180 33.00 -22.45 -13.61
CA LEU A 180 31.95 -21.81 -12.78
C LEU A 180 32.24 -20.31 -12.56
N THR A 181 31.31 -19.46 -12.95
CA THR A 181 31.41 -18.00 -12.79
C THR A 181 30.10 -17.41 -12.23
N PHE A 182 30.22 -16.53 -11.24
CA PHE A 182 29.04 -15.90 -10.62
C PHE A 182 28.36 -14.86 -11.50
N SER A 183 29.06 -14.30 -12.49
CA SER A 183 28.47 -13.43 -13.51
C SER A 183 27.35 -14.13 -14.29
N SER A 184 27.53 -15.43 -14.57
CA SER A 184 26.53 -16.26 -15.23
C SER A 184 25.32 -16.58 -14.35
N LEU A 185 25.48 -16.59 -13.02
CA LEU A 185 24.40 -16.81 -12.05
C LEU A 185 23.42 -15.63 -12.02
N GLN A 186 23.91 -14.39 -12.12
CA GLN A 186 23.05 -13.19 -12.13
C GLN A 186 22.07 -13.20 -13.30
N SER A 187 22.54 -13.62 -14.48
CA SER A 187 21.69 -13.78 -15.68
C SER A 187 20.64 -14.88 -15.49
N ALA A 188 20.98 -15.95 -14.78
CA ALA A 188 20.08 -17.05 -14.46
C ALA A 188 19.07 -16.71 -13.33
N CYS A 189 19.33 -15.69 -12.51
CA CYS A 189 18.48 -15.29 -11.38
C CYS A 189 17.46 -14.18 -11.70
N LYS A 190 17.32 -13.75 -12.96
CA LYS A 190 16.47 -12.62 -13.41
C LYS A 190 14.99 -12.63 -12.97
N PHE A 191 14.47 -13.73 -12.42
CA PHE A 191 13.10 -13.84 -11.91
C PHE A 191 12.97 -14.28 -10.44
N GLY A 192 14.07 -14.27 -9.66
CA GLY A 192 14.05 -14.54 -8.23
C GLY A 192 14.32 -13.28 -7.41
N LEU A 193 13.25 -12.72 -6.82
CA LEU A 193 13.19 -11.56 -5.93
C LEU A 193 13.63 -10.17 -6.43
N GLY A 194 12.76 -9.19 -6.13
CA GLY A 194 13.11 -7.77 -5.98
C GLY A 194 14.02 -7.53 -4.78
N ILE A 195 15.25 -8.02 -4.86
CA ILE A 195 16.41 -7.59 -4.08
C ILE A 195 17.54 -7.31 -5.09
N THR A 196 17.46 -6.18 -5.79
CA THR A 196 18.67 -5.53 -6.29
C THR A 196 19.24 -4.69 -5.14
N PRO A 197 20.55 -4.74 -4.84
CA PRO A 197 21.17 -3.64 -4.11
C PRO A 197 21.11 -2.46 -5.04
N SER A 198 20.54 -1.38 -4.53
CA SER A 198 20.81 -0.05 -5.03
C SER A 198 22.31 0.24 -4.87
N SER A 199 23.11 -0.04 -5.90
CA SER A 199 24.34 0.68 -6.18
C SER A 199 24.13 1.50 -7.46
N PRO A 200 24.54 2.78 -7.48
CA PRO A 200 24.23 3.72 -8.55
C PRO A 200 25.16 3.55 -9.76
N ALA A 201 25.09 2.40 -10.43
CA ALA A 201 25.66 2.16 -11.75
C ALA A 201 24.96 0.95 -12.39
N ASP A 202 24.39 1.16 -13.57
CA ASP A 202 23.77 0.14 -14.44
C ASP A 202 22.53 -0.60 -13.92
N GLU A 203 21.51 0.14 -13.50
CA GLU A 203 20.13 -0.20 -13.87
C GLU A 203 19.75 0.68 -15.08
N SER A 204 20.26 0.32 -16.25
CA SER A 204 19.46 0.54 -17.46
C SER A 204 18.29 -0.45 -17.35
N PRO A 205 17.04 -0.03 -17.59
CA PRO A 205 16.00 -1.00 -17.90
C PRO A 205 16.56 -1.84 -19.04
N THR A 206 16.25 -3.14 -19.08
CA THR A 206 16.46 -3.92 -20.30
C THR A 206 15.88 -3.12 -21.46
N THR A 207 16.72 -2.39 -22.18
CA THR A 207 16.34 -1.69 -23.38
C THR A 207 16.12 -2.82 -24.35
N ASP A 208 14.86 -3.22 -24.52
CA ASP A 208 14.41 -3.48 -25.87
C ASP A 208 14.95 -2.30 -26.69
N ALA A 209 15.92 -2.61 -27.55
CA ALA A 209 16.61 -1.60 -28.34
C ALA A 209 15.55 -0.70 -28.97
N ILE A 210 15.73 0.62 -28.87
CA ILE A 210 14.76 1.55 -29.46
C ILE A 210 14.68 1.22 -30.95
N THR A 211 13.48 0.92 -31.40
CA THR A 211 13.26 0.54 -32.79
C THR A 211 13.42 1.75 -33.69
N LEU A 212 13.74 1.52 -34.97
CA LEU A 212 13.84 2.60 -35.96
C LEU A 212 12.50 3.37 -36.10
N GLU A 213 11.38 2.69 -35.92
CA GLU A 213 10.04 3.28 -35.94
C GLU A 213 9.84 4.26 -34.77
N GLU A 214 10.28 3.90 -33.56
CA GLU A 214 10.20 4.78 -32.39
C GLU A 214 11.10 6.00 -32.53
N LEU A 215 12.30 5.85 -33.13
CA LEU A 215 13.18 6.98 -33.42
C LEU A 215 12.56 7.93 -34.45
N ALA A 216 11.97 7.39 -35.53
CA ALA A 216 11.27 8.20 -36.53
C ALA A 216 10.08 8.95 -35.92
N SER A 217 9.23 8.25 -35.14
CA SER A 217 8.09 8.84 -34.44
C SER A 217 8.50 9.92 -33.44
N ALA A 218 9.63 9.75 -32.74
CA ALA A 218 10.16 10.75 -31.82
C ALA A 218 10.63 12.02 -32.55
N ARG A 219 11.28 11.88 -33.72
CA ARG A 219 11.67 13.03 -34.56
C ARG A 219 10.47 13.81 -35.06
N GLU A 220 9.47 13.10 -35.57
CA GLU A 220 8.24 13.71 -36.09
C GLU A 220 7.43 14.42 -35.00
N ALA A 221 7.42 13.88 -33.78
CA ALA A 221 6.66 14.43 -32.67
C ALA A 221 7.28 15.70 -32.06
N PHE A 222 8.61 15.83 -32.06
CA PHE A 222 9.31 16.94 -31.41
C PHE A 222 9.33 18.21 -32.25
N VAL A 223 8.14 18.74 -32.52
CA VAL A 223 7.90 20.01 -33.20
C VAL A 223 7.36 21.05 -32.23
N PHE A 224 7.51 22.33 -32.59
CA PHE A 224 6.99 23.41 -31.76
C PHE A 224 5.46 23.29 -31.61
N GLN A 225 5.00 23.31 -30.37
CA GLN A 225 3.59 23.33 -30.05
C GLN A 225 3.33 24.42 -29.01
N ASP A 226 2.41 25.34 -29.34
CA ASP A 226 1.94 26.32 -28.38
C ASP A 226 1.33 25.64 -27.16
N ILE A 227 1.62 26.21 -25.99
CA ILE A 227 1.10 25.73 -24.72
C ILE A 227 -0.38 26.13 -24.63
N PRO A 228 -1.32 25.17 -24.64
CA PRO A 228 -2.73 25.50 -24.52
C PRO A 228 -3.01 26.02 -23.12
N GLN A 229 -3.79 27.11 -23.05
CA GLN A 229 -4.23 27.67 -21.78
C GLN A 229 -5.42 26.85 -21.26
N PRO A 230 -5.33 26.25 -20.06
CA PRO A 230 -6.47 25.59 -19.46
C PRO A 230 -7.58 26.62 -19.20
N LYS A 231 -8.77 26.38 -19.76
CA LYS A 231 -9.98 27.15 -19.42
C LYS A 231 -10.68 26.48 -18.25
N GLU A 232 -10.51 27.00 -17.04
CA GLU A 232 -11.30 26.53 -15.90
C GLU A 232 -12.70 27.16 -15.94
N ALA A 233 -13.73 26.31 -16.10
CA ALA A 233 -15.11 26.75 -15.99
C ALA A 233 -15.45 27.04 -14.52
N ARG A 234 -16.15 28.15 -14.25
CA ARG A 234 -16.60 28.51 -12.89
C ARG A 234 -17.49 27.44 -12.25
N THR A 235 -18.29 26.76 -13.07
CA THR A 235 -19.11 25.61 -12.70
C THR A 235 -18.94 24.54 -13.76
N VAL A 236 -18.54 23.34 -13.35
CA VAL A 236 -18.26 22.23 -14.27
C VAL A 236 -19.52 21.40 -14.45
N LEU A 237 -20.01 21.32 -15.69
CA LEU A 237 -21.16 20.53 -16.10
C LEU A 237 -20.74 19.55 -17.20
N PRO A 238 -21.43 18.40 -17.33
CA PRO A 238 -21.16 17.45 -18.41
C PRO A 238 -21.45 18.06 -19.77
N ARG A 239 -20.67 17.66 -20.78
CA ARG A 239 -20.85 18.04 -22.18
C ARG A 239 -21.13 16.82 -23.04
N LYS A 240 -22.08 16.95 -23.95
CA LYS A 240 -22.46 15.89 -24.89
C LYS A 240 -21.31 15.57 -25.83
N GLY A 241 -21.02 14.29 -26.04
CA GLY A 241 -19.96 13.82 -26.95
C GLY A 241 -18.53 13.94 -26.39
N GLU A 242 -18.36 14.49 -25.19
CA GLU A 242 -17.06 14.59 -24.51
C GLU A 242 -16.94 13.60 -23.34
N ARG A 243 -15.72 13.39 -22.84
CA ARG A 243 -15.50 12.59 -21.62
C ARG A 243 -15.89 13.41 -20.38
N ASN A 244 -16.92 12.96 -19.66
CA ASN A 244 -17.38 13.56 -18.41
C ASN A 244 -17.07 12.61 -17.24
N ILE A 245 -16.22 13.07 -16.33
CA ILE A 245 -15.70 12.26 -15.23
C ILE A 245 -16.20 12.85 -13.91
N LEU A 246 -17.07 12.11 -13.22
CA LEU A 246 -17.49 12.42 -11.86
C LEU A 246 -16.61 11.65 -10.90
N ILE A 247 -15.95 12.34 -9.97
CA ILE A 247 -15.04 11.75 -8.99
C ILE A 247 -15.60 12.01 -7.61
N THR A 248 -15.74 10.95 -6.81
CA THR A 248 -16.05 11.07 -5.39
C THR A 248 -14.94 10.45 -4.56
N SER A 249 -14.57 11.10 -3.47
CA SER A 249 -13.81 10.47 -2.40
C SER A 249 -14.75 10.06 -1.28
N ALA A 250 -14.48 8.92 -0.62
CA ALA A 250 -15.26 8.50 0.54
C ALA A 250 -15.37 9.62 1.56
N LEU A 251 -16.59 9.88 2.03
CA LEU A 251 -16.86 10.92 3.01
C LEU A 251 -16.18 10.56 4.35
N PRO A 252 -15.17 11.30 4.82
CA PRO A 252 -14.60 11.07 6.14
C PRO A 252 -15.64 11.30 7.24
N TYR A 253 -15.66 10.39 8.22
CA TYR A 253 -16.38 10.59 9.48
C TYR A 253 -15.85 11.82 10.20
N VAL A 254 -16.74 12.79 10.46
CA VAL A 254 -16.37 14.10 11.01
C VAL A 254 -15.81 14.01 12.43
N ASN A 255 -16.16 12.99 13.21
CA ASN A 255 -15.85 12.93 14.64
C ASN A 255 -14.38 12.57 14.96
N ASN A 256 -13.52 12.42 13.96
CA ASN A 256 -12.11 12.06 14.11
C ASN A 256 -11.20 12.92 13.23
N VAL A 257 -9.99 13.21 13.70
CA VAL A 257 -8.99 13.87 12.85
C VAL A 257 -8.43 12.82 11.88
N PRO A 258 -8.38 13.09 10.57
CA PRO A 258 -7.87 12.12 9.60
C PRO A 258 -6.36 11.94 9.76
N HIS A 259 -5.88 10.70 9.72
CA HIS A 259 -4.45 10.38 9.66
C HIS A 259 -3.98 10.16 8.21
N LEU A 260 -2.67 10.03 8.01
CA LEU A 260 -2.09 9.88 6.65
C LEU A 260 -2.70 8.71 5.87
N GLY A 261 -3.06 7.62 6.56
CA GLY A 261 -3.76 6.48 5.97
C GLY A 261 -5.15 6.81 5.40
N ASN A 262 -5.95 7.62 6.11
CA ASN A 262 -7.23 8.09 5.55
C ASN A 262 -7.00 9.00 4.34
N ILE A 263 -5.97 9.85 4.41
CA ILE A 263 -5.64 10.81 3.36
C ILE A 263 -5.24 10.08 2.07
N ILE A 264 -4.27 9.16 2.12
CA ILE A 264 -3.82 8.43 0.94
C ILE A 264 -4.88 7.48 0.38
N GLY A 265 -5.65 6.80 1.26
CA GLY A 265 -6.64 5.82 0.82
C GLY A 265 -7.86 6.43 0.14
N CYS A 266 -8.13 7.72 0.38
CA CYS A 266 -9.32 8.40 -0.11
C CYS A 266 -8.96 9.69 -0.85
N VAL A 267 -8.82 10.82 -0.13
CA VAL A 267 -8.86 12.16 -0.72
C VAL A 267 -7.64 12.49 -1.59
N LEU A 268 -6.44 12.03 -1.20
CA LEU A 268 -5.22 12.28 -1.97
C LEU A 268 -5.18 11.45 -3.26
N SER A 269 -5.59 10.17 -3.20
CA SER A 269 -5.74 9.35 -4.40
C SER A 269 -6.73 9.98 -5.38
N ALA A 270 -7.90 10.39 -4.89
CA ALA A 270 -8.91 11.04 -5.72
C ALA A 270 -8.43 12.36 -6.33
N ASP A 271 -7.70 13.17 -5.57
CA ASP A 271 -7.13 14.44 -6.04
C ASP A 271 -6.09 14.24 -7.14
N ILE A 272 -5.18 13.27 -6.98
CA ILE A 272 -4.19 12.92 -8.01
C ILE A 272 -4.92 12.55 -9.30
N PHE A 273 -5.94 11.70 -9.24
CA PHE A 273 -6.70 11.34 -10.44
C PHE A 273 -7.49 12.52 -11.02
N ALA A 274 -8.11 13.35 -10.18
CA ALA A 274 -8.86 14.53 -10.62
C ALA A 274 -7.96 15.53 -11.36
N ARG A 275 -6.76 15.80 -10.84
CA ARG A 275 -5.77 16.67 -11.49
C ARG A 275 -5.32 16.10 -12.83
N TYR A 276 -5.04 14.80 -12.91
CA TYR A 276 -4.74 14.14 -14.17
C TYR A 276 -5.89 14.25 -15.19
N SER A 277 -7.12 13.97 -14.75
CA SER A 277 -8.33 14.06 -15.57
C SER A 277 -8.50 15.47 -16.17
N ARG A 278 -8.30 16.51 -15.36
CA ARG A 278 -8.31 17.92 -15.80
C ARG A 278 -7.19 18.23 -16.79
N LEU A 279 -5.97 17.74 -16.54
CA LEU A 279 -4.84 17.91 -17.47
C LEU A 279 -5.07 17.22 -18.81
N CYS A 280 -5.83 16.14 -18.84
CA CYS A 280 -6.27 15.48 -20.09
C CYS A 280 -7.40 16.23 -20.82
N GLY A 281 -7.88 17.34 -20.26
CA GLY A 281 -8.98 18.13 -20.84
C GLY A 281 -10.36 17.47 -20.68
N TYR A 282 -10.51 16.48 -19.80
CA TYR A 282 -11.81 15.88 -19.52
C TYR A 282 -12.67 16.84 -18.68
N ASN A 283 -14.00 16.77 -18.83
CA ASN A 283 -14.91 17.51 -17.95
C ASN A 283 -14.94 16.81 -16.59
N THR A 284 -14.18 17.32 -15.63
CA THR A 284 -13.96 16.66 -14.33
C THR A 284 -14.70 17.40 -13.21
N LEU A 285 -15.57 16.70 -12.49
CA LEU A 285 -16.16 17.20 -11.24
C LEU A 285 -15.70 16.31 -10.08
N PHE A 286 -14.97 16.88 -9.12
CA PHE A 286 -14.45 16.20 -7.94
C PHE A 286 -15.12 16.71 -6.65
N ILE A 287 -15.91 15.84 -6.04
CA ILE A 287 -16.74 16.14 -4.87
C ILE A 287 -16.33 15.26 -3.67
N CYS A 288 -16.34 15.87 -2.48
CA CYS A 288 -16.27 15.15 -1.21
C CYS A 288 -16.99 15.98 -0.13
N GLY A 289 -16.99 15.51 1.10
CA GLY A 289 -17.56 16.20 2.26
C GLY A 289 -17.40 15.38 3.52
N THR A 290 -17.89 15.89 4.63
CA THR A 290 -17.92 15.15 5.91
C THR A 290 -19.19 14.33 6.06
N ASP A 291 -19.03 13.10 6.55
CA ASP A 291 -20.13 12.28 7.06
C ASP A 291 -20.33 12.58 8.55
N GLU A 292 -21.52 13.06 8.90
CA GLU A 292 -21.76 13.75 10.16
C GLU A 292 -22.79 13.06 11.06
N TYR A 293 -23.60 12.13 10.54
CA TYR A 293 -24.67 11.48 11.29
C TYR A 293 -24.21 10.22 12.03
N GLY A 294 -25.07 9.74 12.93
CA GLY A 294 -24.90 8.45 13.61
C GLY A 294 -24.40 8.52 15.05
N THR A 295 -24.39 7.35 15.71
CA THR A 295 -24.13 7.21 17.15
C THR A 295 -22.74 7.69 17.57
N ALA A 296 -21.75 7.56 16.69
CA ALA A 296 -20.38 7.94 17.00
C ALA A 296 -20.23 9.45 17.19
N THR A 297 -20.98 10.25 16.43
CA THR A 297 -21.06 11.70 16.60
C THR A 297 -21.73 12.06 17.93
N GLU A 298 -22.89 11.47 18.25
CA GLU A 298 -23.55 11.71 19.55
C GLU A 298 -22.65 11.36 20.73
N THR A 299 -21.94 10.23 20.65
CA THR A 299 -21.04 9.77 21.72
C THR A 299 -19.90 10.77 21.93
N LYS A 300 -19.30 11.23 20.82
CA LYS A 300 -18.20 12.18 20.87
C LYS A 300 -18.66 13.57 21.34
N ALA A 301 -19.85 14.00 20.92
CA ALA A 301 -20.49 15.23 21.38
C ALA A 301 -20.70 15.22 22.89
N ILE A 302 -21.24 14.12 23.45
CA ILE A 302 -21.38 13.94 24.91
C ILE A 302 -20.02 13.99 25.60
N ALA A 303 -19.01 13.29 25.07
CA ALA A 303 -17.67 13.26 25.66
C ALA A 303 -16.98 14.64 25.66
N GLU A 304 -17.21 15.46 24.64
CA GLU A 304 -16.68 16.84 24.55
C GLU A 304 -17.61 17.90 25.12
N LYS A 305 -18.74 17.50 25.73
CA LYS A 305 -19.77 18.40 26.28
C LYS A 305 -20.29 19.42 25.27
N MET A 306 -20.53 18.96 24.05
CA MET A 306 -21.06 19.73 22.92
C MET A 306 -22.36 19.08 22.39
N THR A 307 -23.14 19.83 21.63
CA THR A 307 -24.20 19.27 20.79
C THR A 307 -23.60 18.54 19.57
N PRO A 308 -24.34 17.61 18.94
CA PRO A 308 -23.90 16.98 17.69
C PRO A 308 -23.59 17.98 16.56
N GLN A 309 -24.36 19.07 16.43
CA GLN A 309 -24.10 20.09 15.42
C GLN A 309 -22.78 20.83 15.69
N GLU A 310 -22.54 21.27 16.93
CA GLU A 310 -21.31 22.00 17.29
C GLU A 310 -20.06 21.16 17.06
N ILE A 311 -20.10 19.85 17.37
CA ILE A 311 -18.95 18.98 17.12
C ILE A 311 -18.73 18.77 15.61
N CYS A 312 -19.79 18.61 14.84
CA CYS A 312 -19.71 18.52 13.38
C CYS A 312 -19.10 19.80 12.79
N ASP A 313 -19.55 20.98 13.22
CA ASP A 313 -19.04 22.27 12.74
C ASP A 313 -17.55 22.43 13.05
N LYS A 314 -17.15 22.13 14.29
CA LYS A 314 -15.75 22.18 14.73
C LYS A 314 -14.86 21.29 13.87
N TYR A 315 -15.26 20.04 13.66
CA TYR A 315 -14.42 19.08 12.96
C TYR A 315 -14.50 19.22 11.44
N PHE A 316 -15.61 19.70 10.88
CA PHE A 316 -15.68 20.07 9.47
C PHE A 316 -14.56 21.05 9.10
N GLU A 317 -14.37 22.10 9.90
CA GLU A 317 -13.29 23.07 9.66
C GLU A 317 -11.90 22.45 9.82
N ILE A 318 -11.71 21.51 10.76
CA ILE A 318 -10.44 20.77 10.90
C ILE A 318 -10.16 19.93 9.65
N HIS A 319 -11.15 19.20 9.13
CA HIS A 319 -10.99 18.44 7.89
C HIS A 319 -10.68 19.36 6.71
N ASN A 320 -11.46 20.43 6.55
CA ASN A 320 -11.30 21.41 5.50
C ASN A 320 -9.91 22.07 5.52
N SER A 321 -9.40 22.45 6.70
CA SER A 321 -8.06 23.04 6.84
C SER A 321 -6.95 22.05 6.48
N ILE A 322 -7.06 20.80 6.94
CA ILE A 322 -6.10 19.73 6.62
C ILE A 322 -6.05 19.49 5.11
N TYR A 323 -7.21 19.34 4.47
CA TYR A 323 -7.26 19.05 3.03
C TYR A 323 -6.78 20.22 2.18
N ARG A 324 -7.05 21.47 2.61
CA ARG A 324 -6.47 22.66 1.97
C ARG A 324 -4.95 22.69 2.09
N TRP A 325 -4.40 22.38 3.26
CA TRP A 325 -2.94 22.34 3.46
C TRP A 325 -2.27 21.25 2.63
N PHE A 326 -2.88 20.06 2.54
CA PHE A 326 -2.45 18.99 1.64
C PHE A 326 -2.66 19.31 0.14
N GLY A 327 -3.20 20.48 -0.21
CA GLY A 327 -3.42 20.90 -1.59
C GLY A 327 -4.48 20.07 -2.31
N ILE A 328 -5.47 19.53 -1.62
CA ILE A 328 -6.57 18.77 -2.22
C ILE A 328 -7.50 19.73 -2.98
N GLY A 329 -7.61 19.56 -4.29
CA GLY A 329 -8.36 20.43 -5.21
C GLY A 329 -9.77 19.94 -5.48
N PHE A 330 -10.62 19.88 -4.45
CA PHE A 330 -12.06 19.65 -4.60
C PHE A 330 -12.71 20.79 -5.40
N ASP A 331 -13.65 20.46 -6.28
CA ASP A 331 -14.54 21.47 -6.87
C ASP A 331 -15.55 21.96 -5.82
N TYR A 332 -15.96 21.05 -4.91
CA TYR A 332 -16.75 21.40 -3.72
C TYR A 332 -16.55 20.38 -2.59
N PHE A 333 -16.32 20.88 -1.38
CA PHE A 333 -16.24 20.09 -0.15
C PHE A 333 -17.44 20.41 0.75
N GLY A 334 -18.41 19.51 0.81
CA GLY A 334 -19.71 19.71 1.47
C GLY A 334 -19.89 18.94 2.78
N ARG A 335 -21.15 18.78 3.20
CA ARG A 335 -21.55 18.18 4.48
C ARG A 335 -22.83 17.37 4.30
N THR A 336 -23.02 16.30 5.07
CA THR A 336 -24.29 15.54 5.04
C THR A 336 -25.41 16.17 5.88
N THR A 337 -25.11 17.09 6.81
CA THR A 337 -26.10 17.77 7.67
C THR A 337 -26.81 18.94 6.98
N THR A 338 -27.42 18.69 5.82
CA THR A 338 -28.06 19.73 5.01
C THR A 338 -29.55 19.45 4.74
N VAL A 339 -30.29 20.51 4.42
CA VAL A 339 -31.70 20.40 3.99
C VAL A 339 -31.81 19.61 2.68
N GLU A 340 -30.84 19.77 1.78
CA GLU A 340 -30.74 19.06 0.51
C GLU A 340 -30.57 17.56 0.73
N GLN A 341 -29.68 17.15 1.64
CA GLN A 341 -29.54 15.74 2.04
C GLN A 341 -30.88 15.19 2.54
N THR A 342 -31.52 15.87 3.49
CA THR A 342 -32.80 15.42 4.07
C THR A 342 -33.85 15.21 2.97
N LYS A 343 -34.01 16.18 2.07
CA LYS A 343 -34.99 16.10 0.98
C LYS A 343 -34.71 14.95 0.02
N ILE A 344 -33.46 14.79 -0.42
CA ILE A 344 -33.09 13.75 -1.40
C ILE A 344 -33.22 12.37 -0.78
N VAL A 345 -32.76 12.17 0.46
CA VAL A 345 -32.84 10.87 1.15
C VAL A 345 -34.30 10.47 1.38
N GLN A 346 -35.14 11.40 1.87
CA GLN A 346 -36.56 11.14 2.07
C GLN A 346 -37.28 10.84 0.75
N GLN A 347 -36.94 11.55 -0.32
CA GLN A 347 -37.47 11.28 -1.65
C GLN A 347 -37.09 9.87 -2.13
N MET A 348 -35.80 9.52 -2.09
CA MET A 348 -35.30 8.21 -2.52
C MET A 348 -35.87 7.07 -1.68
N PHE A 349 -36.03 7.27 -0.37
CA PHE A 349 -36.68 6.31 0.50
C PHE A 349 -38.15 6.07 0.12
N ASN A 350 -38.92 7.13 -0.14
CA ASN A 350 -40.32 6.97 -0.57
C ASN A 350 -40.39 6.25 -1.92
N GLU A 351 -39.50 6.55 -2.87
CA GLU A 351 -39.42 5.84 -4.14
C GLU A 351 -39.11 4.34 -3.97
N LEU A 352 -38.19 3.98 -3.07
CA LEU A 352 -37.92 2.58 -2.72
C LEU A 352 -39.12 1.89 -2.05
N TYR A 353 -39.79 2.60 -1.14
CA TYR A 353 -40.94 2.11 -0.40
C TYR A 353 -42.11 1.82 -1.37
N ASP A 354 -42.42 2.76 -2.24
CA ASP A 354 -43.51 2.66 -3.22
C ASP A 354 -43.21 1.59 -4.29
N ALA A 355 -41.93 1.36 -4.63
CA ALA A 355 -41.49 0.27 -5.49
C ALA A 355 -41.48 -1.11 -4.79
N GLY A 356 -41.84 -1.17 -3.49
CA GLY A 356 -41.91 -2.40 -2.72
C GLY A 356 -40.55 -3.05 -2.45
N TYR A 357 -39.50 -2.25 -2.31
CA TYR A 357 -38.16 -2.71 -1.90
C TYR A 357 -37.86 -2.45 -0.42
N VAL A 358 -38.84 -1.94 0.33
CA VAL A 358 -38.73 -1.70 1.78
C VAL A 358 -39.67 -2.63 2.53
N GLU A 359 -39.13 -3.33 3.52
CA GLU A 359 -39.84 -4.22 4.43
C GLU A 359 -39.87 -3.63 5.84
N THR A 360 -40.87 -4.01 6.64
CA THR A 360 -40.96 -3.63 8.05
C THR A 360 -40.83 -4.86 8.91
N GLU A 361 -39.88 -4.86 9.84
CA GLU A 361 -39.71 -5.93 10.83
C GLU A 361 -39.64 -5.35 12.25
N SER A 362 -40.00 -6.17 13.24
CA SER A 362 -39.85 -5.82 14.65
C SER A 362 -38.53 -6.38 15.18
N VAL A 363 -37.70 -5.53 15.77
CA VAL A 363 -36.41 -5.91 16.35
C VAL A 363 -36.44 -5.68 17.86
N ALA A 364 -36.14 -6.72 18.64
CA ALA A 364 -36.01 -6.61 20.09
C ALA A 364 -34.72 -5.87 20.45
N GLN A 365 -34.83 -4.76 21.17
CA GLN A 365 -33.71 -3.90 21.55
C GLN A 365 -33.79 -3.49 23.01
N LEU A 366 -32.64 -3.21 23.63
CA LEU A 366 -32.58 -2.73 25.01
C LEU A 366 -32.93 -1.25 25.08
N LEU A 367 -33.98 -0.90 25.83
CA LEU A 367 -34.42 0.47 26.11
C LEU A 367 -34.00 0.87 27.52
N CYS A 368 -33.23 1.94 27.65
CA CYS A 368 -33.00 2.57 28.94
C CYS A 368 -34.13 3.56 29.24
N GLN A 369 -35.00 3.23 30.19
CA GLN A 369 -36.12 4.09 30.59
C GLN A 369 -35.65 5.39 31.27
N LYS A 370 -34.49 5.39 31.94
CA LYS A 370 -33.96 6.61 32.56
C LYS A 370 -33.39 7.58 31.51
N CYS A 371 -32.69 7.06 30.51
CA CYS A 371 -32.14 7.87 29.41
C CYS A 371 -33.15 8.11 28.27
N GLN A 372 -34.34 7.50 28.34
CA GLN A 372 -35.39 7.53 27.32
C GLN A 372 -34.84 7.30 25.91
N ARG A 373 -34.02 6.25 25.75
CA ARG A 373 -33.40 5.88 24.47
C ARG A 373 -33.11 4.39 24.38
N TYR A 374 -33.19 3.84 23.18
CA TYR A 374 -32.65 2.53 22.87
C TYR A 374 -31.12 2.59 22.94
N LEU A 375 -30.52 1.50 23.43
CA LEU A 375 -29.09 1.41 23.65
C LEU A 375 -28.45 0.66 22.47
N ALA A 376 -27.52 1.33 21.79
CA ALA A 376 -26.57 0.64 20.93
C ALA A 376 -25.64 -0.23 21.79
N ASP A 377 -25.05 -1.28 21.21
CA ASP A 377 -24.18 -2.24 21.90
C ASP A 377 -23.08 -1.58 22.75
N ARG A 378 -22.51 -0.46 22.26
CA ARG A 378 -21.48 0.32 22.96
C ARG A 378 -21.95 1.01 24.23
N PHE A 379 -23.25 1.19 24.40
CA PHE A 379 -23.88 1.76 25.59
C PHE A 379 -24.48 0.69 26.52
N VAL A 380 -24.27 -0.59 26.22
CA VAL A 380 -24.68 -1.72 27.05
C VAL A 380 -23.43 -2.41 27.59
N GLU A 381 -23.42 -2.62 28.89
CA GLU A 381 -22.48 -3.54 29.54
C GLU A 381 -23.29 -4.56 30.34
N GLY A 382 -22.70 -5.70 30.65
CA GLY A 382 -23.33 -6.72 31.48
C GLY A 382 -22.47 -7.95 31.64
N THR A 383 -22.98 -8.94 32.35
CA THR A 383 -22.30 -10.20 32.56
C THR A 383 -22.34 -11.05 31.28
N CYS A 384 -21.17 -11.56 30.86
CA CYS A 384 -20.99 -12.38 29.68
C CYS A 384 -21.86 -13.65 29.75
N PRO A 385 -22.73 -13.89 28.74
CA PRO A 385 -23.60 -15.06 28.71
C PRO A 385 -22.87 -16.35 28.33
N HIS A 386 -21.60 -16.27 27.90
CA HIS A 386 -20.86 -17.44 27.47
C HIS A 386 -20.61 -18.40 28.66
N PRO A 387 -21.05 -19.67 28.60
CA PRO A 387 -20.87 -20.61 29.69
C PRO A 387 -19.39 -20.74 30.10
N GLY A 388 -19.13 -20.60 31.39
CA GLY A 388 -17.78 -20.69 31.96
C GLY A 388 -16.93 -19.41 31.89
N CYS A 389 -17.43 -18.31 31.29
CA CYS A 389 -16.73 -17.02 31.29
C CYS A 389 -17.16 -16.13 32.48
N GLY A 390 -18.44 -15.75 32.56
CA GLY A 390 -18.98 -14.96 33.67
C GLY A 390 -18.39 -13.55 33.86
N TYR A 391 -17.65 -13.02 32.87
CA TYR A 391 -17.07 -11.67 32.95
C TYR A 391 -18.15 -10.60 33.12
N GLU A 392 -18.11 -9.82 34.19
CA GLU A 392 -19.23 -8.94 34.61
C GLU A 392 -19.39 -7.67 33.78
N ASP A 393 -18.39 -7.31 32.98
CA ASP A 393 -18.33 -6.06 32.22
C ASP A 393 -18.21 -6.29 30.70
N ALA A 394 -18.79 -7.38 30.21
CA ALA A 394 -18.86 -7.63 28.77
C ALA A 394 -19.66 -6.53 28.06
N ARG A 395 -19.19 -6.12 26.88
CA ARG A 395 -19.86 -5.14 26.04
C ARG A 395 -21.00 -5.80 25.26
N GLY A 396 -21.94 -5.00 24.77
CA GLY A 396 -23.09 -5.49 24.01
C GLY A 396 -22.78 -6.17 22.67
N ASP A 397 -21.54 -6.08 22.19
CA ASP A 397 -21.07 -6.63 20.91
C ASP A 397 -20.04 -7.76 21.10
N GLN A 398 -19.21 -7.66 22.14
CA GLN A 398 -18.12 -8.59 22.38
C GLN A 398 -17.74 -8.64 23.87
N CYS A 399 -17.43 -9.83 24.36
CA CYS A 399 -16.80 -10.00 25.67
C CYS A 399 -15.28 -9.87 25.55
N ASP A 400 -14.68 -8.89 26.22
CA ASP A 400 -13.23 -8.66 26.19
C ASP A 400 -12.43 -9.74 26.93
N SER A 401 -13.07 -10.53 27.81
CA SER A 401 -12.41 -11.63 28.54
C SER A 401 -12.26 -12.90 27.70
N CYS A 402 -13.32 -13.36 27.03
CA CYS A 402 -13.29 -14.61 26.25
C CYS A 402 -13.26 -14.38 24.73
N GLY A 403 -13.32 -13.13 24.27
CA GLY A 403 -13.30 -12.74 22.86
C GLY A 403 -14.58 -13.07 22.08
N LYS A 404 -15.57 -13.71 22.71
CA LYS A 404 -16.82 -14.14 22.06
C LYS A 404 -17.66 -12.94 21.67
N LEU A 405 -18.20 -12.94 20.45
CA LEU A 405 -19.25 -12.04 20.03
C LEU A 405 -20.54 -12.40 20.75
N VAL A 406 -21.25 -11.40 21.25
CA VAL A 406 -22.49 -11.54 22.02
C VAL A 406 -23.49 -10.53 21.49
N ASN A 407 -24.78 -10.84 21.55
CA ASN A 407 -25.80 -9.82 21.32
C ASN A 407 -26.11 -9.10 22.62
N ALA A 408 -26.33 -7.78 22.59
CA ALA A 408 -26.59 -7.00 23.80
C ALA A 408 -27.80 -7.51 24.59
N THR A 409 -28.81 -8.05 23.88
CA THR A 409 -30.02 -8.65 24.46
C THR A 409 -29.76 -9.97 25.19
N GLU A 410 -28.62 -10.62 24.96
CA GLU A 410 -28.22 -11.88 25.60
C GLU A 410 -27.40 -11.64 26.87
N LEU A 411 -26.91 -10.41 27.11
CA LEU A 411 -26.13 -10.10 28.30
C LEU A 411 -26.95 -10.37 29.57
N ILE A 412 -26.32 -11.02 30.54
CA ILE A 412 -26.91 -11.26 31.86
C ILE A 412 -26.76 -9.97 32.67
N LYS A 413 -27.83 -9.51 33.35
CA LYS A 413 -27.84 -8.24 34.08
C LYS A 413 -27.30 -7.06 33.26
N PRO A 414 -27.92 -6.75 32.09
CA PRO A 414 -27.48 -5.63 31.30
C PRO A 414 -27.64 -4.33 32.08
N ARG A 415 -26.76 -3.37 31.83
CA ARG A 415 -26.77 -2.03 32.42
C ARG A 415 -26.41 -0.99 31.37
N CYS A 416 -27.05 0.16 31.48
CA CYS A 416 -26.80 1.31 30.61
C CYS A 416 -25.48 1.99 31.02
N LYS A 417 -24.48 2.03 30.13
CA LYS A 417 -23.19 2.69 30.39
C LYS A 417 -23.30 4.18 30.74
N LEU A 418 -24.39 4.83 30.32
CA LEU A 418 -24.60 6.27 30.53
C LEU A 418 -25.14 6.62 31.93
N CYS A 419 -25.97 5.77 32.52
CA CYS A 419 -26.68 6.09 33.77
C CYS A 419 -26.72 4.96 34.80
N ASN A 420 -26.08 3.83 34.46
CA ASN A 420 -26.01 2.60 35.22
C ASN A 420 -27.36 1.88 35.51
N ALA A 421 -28.47 2.37 34.96
CA ALA A 421 -29.77 1.73 35.11
C ALA A 421 -29.89 0.44 34.28
N THR A 422 -30.66 -0.53 34.76
CA THR A 422 -30.99 -1.76 34.01
C THR A 422 -31.94 -1.42 32.86
N PRO A 423 -31.56 -1.69 31.59
CA PRO A 423 -32.45 -1.51 30.45
C PRO A 423 -33.48 -2.63 30.37
N VAL A 424 -34.58 -2.37 29.70
CA VAL A 424 -35.66 -3.34 29.45
C VAL A 424 -35.69 -3.72 27.98
N LEU A 425 -35.96 -4.99 27.67
CA LEU A 425 -36.14 -5.43 26.29
C LEU A 425 -37.46 -4.88 25.75
N ARG A 426 -37.42 -4.21 24.61
CA ARG A 426 -38.58 -3.66 23.92
C ARG A 426 -38.47 -3.91 22.42
N ASP A 427 -39.59 -4.28 21.84
CA ASP A 427 -39.74 -4.39 20.40
C ASP A 427 -39.75 -3.00 19.77
N SER A 428 -39.00 -2.86 18.68
CA SER A 428 -38.83 -1.63 17.94
C SER A 428 -39.04 -1.93 16.46
N LYS A 429 -40.06 -1.31 15.84
CA LYS A 429 -40.29 -1.45 14.39
C LYS A 429 -39.16 -0.76 13.62
N GLN A 430 -38.64 -1.43 12.60
CA GLN A 430 -37.57 -0.92 11.75
C GLN A 430 -37.89 -1.17 10.27
N PHE A 431 -37.41 -0.28 9.41
CA PHE A 431 -37.43 -0.51 7.98
C PHE A 431 -36.16 -1.22 7.52
N PHE A 432 -36.31 -2.14 6.57
CA PHE A 432 -35.24 -2.88 5.93
C PHE A 432 -35.31 -2.71 4.42
N ILE A 433 -34.18 -2.51 3.76
CA ILE A 433 -34.10 -2.63 2.30
C ILE A 433 -34.00 -4.11 1.92
N ASN A 434 -34.91 -4.59 1.08
CA ASN A 434 -34.93 -5.96 0.56
C ASN A 434 -33.89 -6.11 -0.56
N LEU A 435 -32.63 -6.30 -0.16
CA LEU A 435 -31.53 -6.62 -1.07
C LEU A 435 -31.74 -7.92 -1.87
N PRO A 436 -32.27 -9.03 -1.29
CA PRO A 436 -32.52 -10.25 -2.06
C PRO A 436 -33.35 -10.00 -3.33
N LYS A 437 -34.38 -9.15 -3.24
CA LYS A 437 -35.28 -8.84 -4.37
C LYS A 437 -34.58 -8.09 -5.51
N ILE A 438 -33.58 -7.24 -5.21
CA ILE A 438 -32.85 -6.45 -6.23
C ILE A 438 -31.56 -7.12 -6.70
N GLU A 439 -31.08 -8.13 -5.98
CA GLU A 439 -29.83 -8.85 -6.26
C GLU A 439 -29.67 -9.29 -7.73
N PRO A 440 -30.68 -9.83 -8.44
CA PRO A 440 -30.50 -10.24 -9.83
C PRO A 440 -30.06 -9.09 -10.76
N LYS A 441 -30.69 -7.91 -10.63
CA LYS A 441 -30.32 -6.72 -11.40
C LYS A 441 -28.95 -6.18 -11.00
N LEU A 442 -28.62 -6.25 -9.71
CA LEU A 442 -27.31 -5.86 -9.21
C LEU A 442 -26.19 -6.74 -9.81
N ARG A 443 -26.41 -8.05 -9.93
CA ARG A 443 -25.46 -8.99 -10.55
C ARG A 443 -25.27 -8.70 -12.04
N GLU A 444 -26.36 -8.45 -12.76
CA GLU A 444 -26.32 -8.07 -14.17
C GLU A 444 -25.48 -6.81 -14.36
N TRP A 445 -25.78 -5.74 -13.62
CA TRP A 445 -25.02 -4.50 -13.65
C TRP A 445 -23.54 -4.72 -13.29
N PHE A 446 -23.26 -5.44 -12.20
CA PHE A 446 -21.88 -5.71 -11.76
C PHE A 446 -21.05 -6.40 -12.83
N GLY A 447 -21.64 -7.35 -13.57
CA GLY A 447 -20.99 -8.03 -14.70
C GLY A 447 -20.54 -7.08 -15.82
N THR A 448 -21.17 -5.92 -15.97
CA THR A 448 -20.81 -4.91 -16.99
C THR A 448 -19.65 -4.00 -16.57
N VAL A 449 -19.45 -3.79 -15.26
CA VAL A 449 -18.49 -2.78 -14.74
C VAL A 449 -17.28 -3.38 -14.03
N GLU A 450 -17.32 -4.65 -13.61
CA GLU A 450 -16.32 -5.20 -12.69
C GLU A 450 -14.87 -5.11 -13.19
N ASN A 451 -14.63 -5.12 -14.50
CA ASN A 451 -13.28 -5.05 -15.07
C ASN A 451 -12.61 -3.68 -14.89
N GLY A 452 -13.41 -2.63 -14.62
CA GLY A 452 -12.90 -1.29 -14.35
C GLY A 452 -12.52 -1.05 -12.88
N TRP A 453 -12.70 -2.04 -12.00
CA TRP A 453 -12.52 -1.89 -10.55
C TRP A 453 -11.19 -2.49 -10.08
N THR A 454 -10.69 -2.01 -8.94
CA THR A 454 -9.52 -2.62 -8.30
C THR A 454 -9.80 -4.07 -7.90
N HIS A 455 -8.76 -4.90 -7.90
CA HIS A 455 -8.88 -6.33 -7.65
C HIS A 455 -9.57 -6.65 -6.32
N ASN A 456 -9.17 -5.98 -5.23
CA ASN A 456 -9.77 -6.12 -3.90
C ASN A 456 -11.27 -5.76 -3.89
N ALA A 457 -11.69 -4.68 -4.55
CA ALA A 457 -13.10 -4.29 -4.64
C ALA A 457 -13.94 -5.37 -5.34
N ARG A 458 -13.42 -5.96 -6.43
CA ARG A 458 -14.08 -7.07 -7.13
C ARG A 458 -14.20 -8.31 -6.25
N VAL A 459 -13.13 -8.69 -5.55
CA VAL A 459 -13.10 -9.87 -4.67
C VAL A 459 -14.10 -9.72 -3.53
N ILE A 460 -14.10 -8.56 -2.86
CA ILE A 460 -15.05 -8.26 -1.77
C ILE A 460 -16.49 -8.35 -2.27
N THR A 461 -16.79 -7.69 -3.39
CA THR A 461 -18.15 -7.66 -3.97
C THR A 461 -18.60 -9.06 -4.39
N LYS A 462 -17.72 -9.85 -5.02
CA LYS A 462 -18.01 -11.25 -5.38
C LYS A 462 -18.28 -12.12 -4.16
N SER A 463 -17.58 -11.91 -3.04
CA SER A 463 -17.86 -12.66 -1.80
C SER A 463 -19.26 -12.35 -1.27
N TRP A 464 -19.61 -11.06 -1.19
CA TRP A 464 -20.93 -10.62 -0.73
C TRP A 464 -22.07 -11.17 -1.60
N LEU A 465 -21.89 -11.14 -2.92
CA LEU A 465 -22.87 -11.72 -3.83
C LEU A 465 -22.93 -13.25 -3.68
N ARG A 466 -21.79 -13.95 -3.57
CA ARG A 466 -21.78 -15.42 -3.44
C ARG A 466 -22.50 -15.91 -2.18
N GLU A 467 -22.42 -15.18 -1.07
CA GLU A 467 -23.10 -15.51 0.19
C GLU A 467 -24.63 -15.32 0.13
N GLY A 468 -25.13 -14.57 -0.85
CA GLY A 468 -26.52 -14.14 -0.95
C GLY A 468 -26.79 -12.90 -0.10
N LEU A 469 -27.42 -11.89 -0.70
CA LEU A 469 -27.72 -10.65 0.00
C LEU A 469 -28.92 -10.84 0.92
N ARG A 470 -28.82 -10.30 2.14
CA ARG A 470 -29.91 -10.31 3.13
C ARG A 470 -30.53 -8.91 3.24
N SER A 471 -31.79 -8.84 3.65
CA SER A 471 -32.39 -7.55 3.99
C SER A 471 -31.55 -6.80 5.04
N ARG A 472 -31.40 -5.49 4.87
CA ARG A 472 -30.55 -4.64 5.74
C ARG A 472 -31.38 -3.53 6.38
N CYS A 473 -31.28 -3.40 7.70
CA CYS A 473 -31.99 -2.38 8.45
C CYS A 473 -31.48 -0.97 8.12
N ILE A 474 -32.37 -0.12 7.62
CA ILE A 474 -32.08 1.25 7.18
C ILE A 474 -32.57 2.33 8.16
N THR A 475 -33.12 1.95 9.31
CA THR A 475 -33.54 2.90 10.36
C THR A 475 -32.85 2.63 11.69
N ARG A 476 -32.74 3.67 12.53
CA ARG A 476 -32.16 3.59 13.88
C ARG A 476 -32.95 4.44 14.86
N ASP A 477 -33.00 3.99 16.10
CA ASP A 477 -33.52 4.72 17.26
C ASP A 477 -32.48 5.71 17.80
N LEU A 478 -32.11 6.68 16.97
CA LEU A 478 -31.20 7.78 17.31
C LEU A 478 -31.92 9.11 17.15
N LYS A 479 -31.37 10.16 17.79
CA LYS A 479 -31.87 11.53 17.61
C LYS A 479 -31.10 12.26 16.50
N TRP A 480 -29.80 12.00 16.40
CA TRP A 480 -28.93 12.63 15.41
C TRP A 480 -28.87 11.85 14.09
N GLY A 481 -29.73 12.24 13.15
CA GLY A 481 -29.86 11.64 11.83
C GLY A 481 -30.99 12.29 11.04
N ILE A 482 -31.21 11.80 9.82
CA ILE A 482 -32.31 12.27 8.96
C ILE A 482 -33.61 11.63 9.42
N PRO A 483 -34.67 12.40 9.73
CA PRO A 483 -35.93 11.85 10.19
C PRO A 483 -36.62 11.03 9.09
N VAL A 484 -37.25 9.92 9.49
CA VAL A 484 -37.97 9.02 8.59
C VAL A 484 -39.39 9.54 8.33
N PRO A 485 -39.81 9.75 7.07
CA PRO A 485 -41.08 10.41 6.75
C PRO A 485 -42.26 9.42 6.70
N LYS A 486 -42.46 8.62 7.77
CA LYS A 486 -43.55 7.63 7.88
C LYS A 486 -44.16 7.64 9.28
N GLU A 487 -45.47 7.39 9.35
CA GLU A 487 -46.22 7.26 10.60
C GLU A 487 -45.65 6.14 11.48
N GLY A 488 -45.47 6.41 12.77
CA GLY A 488 -44.88 5.50 13.74
C GLY A 488 -43.35 5.47 13.75
N PHE A 489 -42.70 6.34 12.95
CA PHE A 489 -41.24 6.49 12.88
C PHE A 489 -40.77 7.92 13.26
N GLU A 490 -41.61 8.71 13.93
CA GLU A 490 -41.36 10.12 14.26
C GLU A 490 -40.12 10.33 15.14
N ASN A 491 -39.76 9.32 15.94
CA ASN A 491 -38.58 9.34 16.82
C ASN A 491 -37.43 8.48 16.29
N LYS A 492 -37.41 8.21 14.98
CA LYS A 492 -36.39 7.39 14.31
C LYS A 492 -35.73 8.19 13.20
N VAL A 493 -34.49 7.81 12.93
CA VAL A 493 -33.70 8.37 11.84
C VAL A 493 -33.24 7.28 10.89
N PHE A 494 -32.86 7.67 9.68
CA PHE A 494 -32.18 6.75 8.77
C PHE A 494 -30.82 6.33 9.34
N TYR A 495 -30.45 5.09 9.06
CA TYR A 495 -29.15 4.56 9.39
C TYR A 495 -28.10 5.20 8.48
N VAL A 496 -27.02 5.72 9.07
CA VAL A 496 -25.95 6.46 8.36
C VAL A 496 -25.43 5.75 7.10
N TRP A 497 -25.31 4.43 7.12
CA TRP A 497 -24.81 3.68 5.96
C TRP A 497 -25.83 3.47 4.82
N PHE A 498 -27.09 3.86 5.03
CA PHE A 498 -28.08 4.00 3.96
C PHE A 498 -27.95 5.37 3.29
N ASP A 499 -27.84 6.46 4.07
CA ASP A 499 -27.90 7.82 3.52
C ASP A 499 -26.54 8.47 3.21
N ALA A 500 -25.44 8.02 3.82
CA ALA A 500 -24.11 8.60 3.59
C ALA A 500 -23.69 8.58 2.10
N PRO A 501 -23.88 7.49 1.32
CA PRO A 501 -23.61 7.52 -0.13
C PRO A 501 -24.53 8.46 -0.91
N ILE A 502 -25.76 8.73 -0.43
CA ILE A 502 -26.66 9.74 -1.01
C ILE A 502 -26.08 11.16 -0.78
N GLY A 503 -25.20 11.31 0.21
CA GLY A 503 -24.38 12.49 0.45
C GLY A 503 -23.65 13.01 -0.79
N TYR A 504 -23.15 12.12 -1.67
CA TYR A 504 -22.50 12.57 -2.90
C TYR A 504 -23.46 13.37 -3.82
N ILE A 505 -24.72 12.95 -3.87
CA ILE A 505 -25.76 13.60 -4.67
C ILE A 505 -26.14 14.94 -4.05
N SER A 506 -26.38 14.98 -2.73
CA SER A 506 -26.78 16.21 -2.05
C SER A 506 -25.67 17.25 -1.99
N ILE A 507 -24.41 16.83 -1.86
CA ILE A 507 -23.26 17.71 -1.96
C ILE A 507 -23.13 18.27 -3.38
N THR A 508 -23.40 17.47 -4.41
CA THR A 508 -23.43 17.96 -5.81
C THR A 508 -24.59 18.95 -6.03
N ASN A 509 -25.75 18.74 -5.40
CA ASN A 509 -26.87 19.68 -5.40
C ASN A 509 -26.50 21.03 -4.75
N LYS A 510 -25.74 21.00 -3.65
CA LYS A 510 -25.20 22.21 -3.03
C LYS A 510 -24.20 22.94 -3.91
N TYR A 511 -23.39 22.20 -4.68
CA TYR A 511 -22.45 22.78 -5.65
C TYR A 511 -23.17 23.48 -6.81
N THR A 512 -24.22 22.86 -7.38
CA THR A 512 -24.92 23.39 -8.54
C THR A 512 -26.40 22.99 -8.60
N LYS A 513 -27.25 23.90 -9.09
CA LYS A 513 -28.68 23.63 -9.29
C LYS A 513 -28.93 22.58 -10.36
N GLU A 514 -28.01 22.47 -11.33
CA GLU A 514 -28.04 21.52 -12.43
C GLU A 514 -27.43 20.15 -12.08
N TRP A 515 -27.32 19.79 -10.78
CA TRP A 515 -26.69 18.54 -10.31
C TRP A 515 -27.21 17.26 -10.98
N LYS A 516 -28.46 17.26 -11.43
CA LYS A 516 -29.06 16.15 -12.17
C LYS A 516 -28.33 15.85 -13.47
N GLN A 517 -27.65 16.81 -14.09
CA GLN A 517 -26.86 16.53 -15.29
C GLN A 517 -25.72 15.53 -14.99
N TRP A 518 -25.18 15.53 -13.78
CA TRP A 518 -24.15 14.59 -13.33
C TRP A 518 -24.73 13.25 -12.86
N TRP A 519 -25.84 13.29 -12.12
CA TRP A 519 -26.39 12.12 -11.43
C TRP A 519 -27.57 11.46 -12.13
N GLN A 520 -28.18 12.12 -13.12
CA GLN A 520 -29.28 11.64 -13.97
C GLN A 520 -29.11 12.24 -15.39
N PRO A 521 -27.98 11.94 -16.08
CA PRO A 521 -27.66 12.56 -17.36
C PRO A 521 -28.71 12.25 -18.43
N GLN A 522 -28.93 13.20 -19.34
CA GLN A 522 -29.80 13.00 -20.50
C GLN A 522 -29.15 12.09 -21.55
N ASP A 523 -29.98 11.50 -22.42
CA ASP A 523 -29.53 10.64 -23.51
C ASP A 523 -28.41 11.28 -24.36
N GLY A 524 -27.35 10.50 -24.60
CA GLY A 524 -26.17 10.95 -25.33
C GLY A 524 -25.13 11.69 -24.49
N THR A 525 -25.38 11.92 -23.20
CA THR A 525 -24.38 12.41 -22.24
C THR A 525 -23.94 11.26 -21.34
N ASN A 526 -22.71 10.78 -21.53
CA ASN A 526 -22.17 9.72 -20.67
C ASN A 526 -21.35 10.33 -19.54
N VAL A 527 -21.61 9.90 -18.30
CA VAL A 527 -20.87 10.29 -17.09
C VAL A 527 -20.21 9.03 -16.52
N ALA A 528 -18.88 9.02 -16.48
CA ALA A 528 -18.13 7.97 -15.81
C ALA A 528 -17.89 8.35 -14.35
N LEU A 529 -18.52 7.62 -13.42
CA LEU A 529 -18.34 7.81 -11.98
C LEU A 529 -17.18 6.95 -11.46
N TYR A 530 -16.17 7.63 -10.89
CA TYR A 530 -15.03 7.06 -10.19
C TYR A 530 -15.15 7.31 -8.68
N GLN A 531 -15.09 6.26 -7.88
CA GLN A 531 -15.17 6.36 -6.42
C GLN A 531 -13.90 5.85 -5.75
N PHE A 532 -13.24 6.71 -4.98
CA PHE A 532 -12.00 6.42 -4.26
C PHE A 532 -12.28 6.20 -2.77
N MET A 533 -11.85 5.06 -2.24
CA MET A 533 -12.14 4.65 -0.86
C MET A 533 -11.12 3.64 -0.33
N ALA A 534 -11.13 3.39 0.99
CA ALA A 534 -10.51 2.20 1.55
C ALA A 534 -11.42 0.97 1.41
N LYS A 535 -10.84 -0.23 1.49
CA LYS A 535 -11.52 -1.52 1.22
C LYS A 535 -12.75 -1.80 2.09
N ASP A 536 -12.83 -1.22 3.28
CA ASP A 536 -13.97 -1.33 4.21
C ASP A 536 -15.25 -0.69 3.67
N ASN A 537 -15.12 0.36 2.84
CA ASN A 537 -16.27 1.06 2.25
C ASN A 537 -16.84 0.37 1.01
N VAL A 538 -16.15 -0.65 0.46
CA VAL A 538 -16.55 -1.30 -0.80
C VAL A 538 -18.00 -1.80 -0.78
N PRO A 539 -18.48 -2.57 0.22
CA PRO A 539 -19.84 -3.10 0.18
C PRO A 539 -20.93 -2.03 0.10
N PHE A 540 -20.70 -0.84 0.68
CA PHE A 540 -21.67 0.25 0.62
C PHE A 540 -21.78 0.86 -0.79
N HIS A 541 -20.68 0.84 -1.54
CA HIS A 541 -20.58 1.45 -2.87
C HIS A 541 -20.74 0.44 -4.01
N SER A 542 -20.52 -0.85 -3.76
CA SER A 542 -20.73 -1.91 -4.75
C SER A 542 -22.04 -2.66 -4.60
N VAL A 543 -22.66 -2.63 -3.42
CA VAL A 543 -23.92 -3.33 -3.13
C VAL A 543 -25.00 -2.34 -2.70
N MET A 544 -24.86 -1.70 -1.54
CA MET A 544 -25.98 -0.95 -0.92
C MET A 544 -26.47 0.21 -1.78
N PHE A 545 -25.56 1.10 -2.20
CA PHE A 545 -25.91 2.28 -2.97
C PHE A 545 -26.36 1.94 -4.40
N PRO A 546 -25.65 1.10 -5.18
CA PRO A 546 -26.15 0.67 -6.49
C PRO A 546 -27.49 -0.05 -6.42
N ALA A 547 -27.71 -0.91 -5.42
CA ALA A 547 -29.01 -1.57 -5.21
C ALA A 547 -30.13 -0.55 -4.97
N THR A 548 -29.87 0.49 -4.18
CA THR A 548 -30.81 1.61 -3.97
C THR A 548 -31.14 2.31 -5.29
N LEU A 549 -30.12 2.69 -6.06
CA LEU A 549 -30.31 3.39 -7.33
C LEU A 549 -31.02 2.54 -8.39
N LEU A 550 -30.67 1.25 -8.50
CA LEU A 550 -31.28 0.28 -9.42
C LEU A 550 -32.73 -0.04 -9.05
N ALA A 551 -33.05 -0.09 -7.77
CA ALA A 551 -34.42 -0.29 -7.29
C ALA A 551 -35.33 0.92 -7.60
N ILE A 552 -34.80 2.15 -7.45
CA ILE A 552 -35.50 3.38 -7.82
C ILE A 552 -35.72 3.48 -9.34
N ASN A 553 -34.76 3.01 -10.14
CA ASN A 553 -34.85 2.91 -11.60
C ASN A 553 -35.23 4.23 -12.32
N LYS A 554 -34.56 5.33 -11.94
CA LYS A 554 -34.76 6.68 -12.53
C LYS A 554 -33.55 7.20 -13.31
N GLY A 555 -32.78 6.30 -13.92
CA GLY A 555 -31.61 6.65 -14.73
C GLY A 555 -30.49 7.33 -13.93
N TYR A 556 -30.29 6.93 -12.66
CA TYR A 556 -29.19 7.47 -11.87
C TYR A 556 -27.84 6.97 -12.38
N THR A 557 -26.82 7.82 -12.34
CA THR A 557 -25.43 7.47 -12.63
C THR A 557 -24.95 6.44 -11.60
N LEU A 558 -24.64 5.23 -12.07
CA LEU A 558 -24.04 4.17 -11.28
C LEU A 558 -22.51 4.26 -11.35
N VAL A 559 -21.82 3.72 -10.33
CA VAL A 559 -20.36 3.71 -10.30
C VAL A 559 -19.79 2.87 -11.44
N GLY A 560 -18.94 3.48 -12.27
CA GLY A 560 -18.20 2.77 -13.32
C GLY A 560 -16.91 2.16 -12.78
N HIS A 561 -16.26 2.85 -11.83
CA HIS A 561 -14.95 2.47 -11.31
C HIS A 561 -14.87 2.63 -9.79
N ILE A 562 -14.67 1.54 -9.06
CA ILE A 562 -14.30 1.58 -7.64
C ILE A 562 -12.78 1.42 -7.52
N MET A 563 -12.13 2.47 -7.01
CA MET A 563 -10.71 2.54 -6.74
C MET A 563 -10.46 2.34 -5.24
N ALA A 564 -10.48 1.09 -4.79
CA ALA A 564 -10.31 0.73 -3.38
C ALA A 564 -8.84 0.44 -3.04
N THR A 565 -8.33 1.06 -1.98
CA THR A 565 -6.98 0.77 -1.46
C THR A 565 -7.00 -0.21 -0.29
N GLU A 566 -5.88 -0.88 -0.09
CA GLU A 566 -5.52 -1.56 1.15
C GLU A 566 -5.15 -0.52 2.24
N TYR A 567 -4.71 -0.97 3.43
CA TYR A 567 -4.39 -0.04 4.51
C TYR A 567 -2.95 0.48 4.44
N LEU A 568 -2.77 1.74 4.83
CA LEU A 568 -1.47 2.28 5.19
C LEU A 568 -1.28 2.11 6.70
N ASN A 569 -0.27 1.33 7.07
CA ASN A 569 0.24 1.18 8.43
C ASN A 569 1.26 2.29 8.74
N TYR A 570 1.66 2.39 10.00
CA TYR A 570 2.64 3.36 10.49
C TYR A 570 3.77 2.63 11.20
N GLU A 571 4.97 2.66 10.62
CA GLU A 571 6.14 1.86 11.00
C GLU A 571 5.74 0.39 11.16
N ASP A 572 5.95 -0.21 12.33
CA ASP A 572 5.63 -1.62 12.58
C ASP A 572 4.18 -1.85 13.06
N GLY A 573 3.32 -0.81 13.05
CA GLY A 573 2.01 -0.86 13.67
C GLY A 573 0.90 -0.08 12.95
N LYS A 574 -0.22 0.11 13.64
CA LYS A 574 -1.38 0.88 13.14
C LYS A 574 -1.39 2.28 13.76
N PHE A 575 -1.89 3.25 13.02
CA PHE A 575 -2.24 4.57 13.55
C PHE A 575 -3.13 4.45 14.80
N SER A 576 -2.83 5.21 15.85
CA SER A 576 -3.57 5.16 17.11
C SER A 576 -3.56 6.52 17.81
N LYS A 577 -4.70 7.21 17.76
CA LYS A 577 -4.86 8.51 18.41
C LYS A 577 -4.74 8.42 19.93
N SER A 578 -5.32 7.39 20.55
CA SER A 578 -5.27 7.19 22.00
C SER A 578 -3.85 6.94 22.52
N ARG A 579 -2.98 6.33 21.71
CA ARG A 579 -1.56 6.08 22.07
C ARG A 579 -0.61 7.15 21.55
N GLY A 580 -1.11 8.17 20.84
CA GLY A 580 -0.30 9.19 20.17
C GLY A 580 0.64 8.62 19.08
N LEU A 581 0.28 7.47 18.49
CA LEU A 581 1.11 6.76 17.52
C LEU A 581 0.67 7.09 16.10
N GLY A 582 1.58 7.66 15.31
CA GLY A 582 1.34 8.04 13.93
C GLY A 582 1.17 9.55 13.73
N VAL A 583 1.31 9.96 12.47
CA VAL A 583 1.12 11.36 12.03
C VAL A 583 -0.34 11.58 11.63
N PHE A 584 -0.99 12.56 12.25
CA PHE A 584 -2.32 13.02 11.85
C PHE A 584 -2.23 14.22 10.91
N GLY A 585 -3.31 14.53 10.19
CA GLY A 585 -3.29 15.55 9.13
C GLY A 585 -2.92 16.95 9.65
N ASN A 586 -3.32 17.29 10.88
CA ASN A 586 -2.94 18.52 11.56
C ASN A 586 -1.47 18.52 12.04
N ASP A 587 -0.88 17.34 12.24
CA ASP A 587 0.50 17.21 12.71
C ASP A 587 1.50 17.36 11.57
N ALA A 588 1.10 16.98 10.34
CA ALA A 588 1.93 17.02 9.14
C ALA A 588 2.43 18.44 8.82
N GLN A 589 1.56 19.45 8.97
CA GLN A 589 1.92 20.87 8.81
C GLN A 589 2.97 21.35 9.80
N ASP A 590 2.97 20.84 11.03
CA ASP A 590 3.87 21.27 12.10
C ASP A 590 5.25 20.61 11.99
N THR A 591 5.46 19.71 11.03
CA THR A 591 6.75 19.05 10.82
C THR A 591 7.76 19.93 10.08
N GLY A 592 7.31 21.00 9.42
CA GLY A 592 8.14 21.80 8.52
C GLY A 592 8.48 21.10 7.19
N ILE A 593 8.01 19.87 6.98
CA ILE A 593 8.11 19.18 5.69
C ILE A 593 6.98 19.69 4.78
N PRO A 594 7.28 20.20 3.57
CA PRO A 594 6.25 20.73 2.66
C PRO A 594 5.20 19.68 2.29
N ALA A 595 3.95 20.11 2.08
CA ALA A 595 2.83 19.24 1.72
C ALA A 595 3.15 18.35 0.50
N ASP A 596 3.79 18.89 -0.54
CA ASP A 596 4.17 18.13 -1.74
C ASP A 596 5.12 16.96 -1.46
N VAL A 597 6.00 17.07 -0.46
CA VAL A 597 6.89 15.96 -0.06
C VAL A 597 6.07 14.84 0.58
N TRP A 598 5.07 15.18 1.41
CA TRP A 598 4.11 14.20 1.94
C TRP A 598 3.31 13.54 0.82
N ARG A 599 2.79 14.33 -0.12
CA ARG A 599 2.00 13.82 -1.24
C ARG A 599 2.81 12.86 -2.10
N PHE A 600 4.05 13.23 -2.44
CA PHE A 600 4.99 12.39 -3.18
C PHE A 600 5.22 11.05 -2.47
N TYR A 601 5.62 11.10 -1.20
CA TYR A 601 5.93 9.91 -0.43
C TYR A 601 4.73 8.97 -0.30
N LEU A 602 3.56 9.52 0.05
CA LEU A 602 2.33 8.74 0.19
C LEU A 602 1.90 8.13 -1.14
N ALA A 603 2.11 8.79 -2.28
CA ALA A 603 1.86 8.21 -3.59
C ALA A 603 2.83 7.05 -3.92
N CYS A 604 4.13 7.19 -3.59
CA CYS A 604 5.11 6.11 -3.72
C CYS A 604 4.77 4.90 -2.83
N ALA A 605 4.23 5.16 -1.64
CA ALA A 605 3.82 4.16 -0.66
C ALA A 605 2.31 3.82 -0.72
N ARG A 606 1.62 4.16 -1.83
CA ARG A 606 0.18 3.96 -1.94
C ARG A 606 -0.17 2.45 -1.85
N PRO A 607 -1.07 2.04 -0.93
CA PRO A 607 -1.38 0.63 -0.71
C PRO A 607 -2.38 0.10 -1.76
N GLU A 608 -1.90 -0.20 -2.97
CA GLU A 608 -2.75 -0.63 -4.09
C GLU A 608 -3.10 -2.13 -4.05
N GLY A 609 -2.08 -3.00 -4.08
CA GLY A 609 -2.26 -4.46 -4.10
C GLY A 609 -2.18 -5.15 -2.74
N GLN A 610 -1.52 -4.50 -1.77
CA GLN A 610 -1.33 -4.99 -0.41
C GLN A 610 -1.17 -3.81 0.54
N ASP A 611 -1.30 -4.08 1.84
CA ASP A 611 -0.99 -3.10 2.88
C ASP A 611 0.44 -2.55 2.68
N SER A 612 0.60 -1.26 2.90
CA SER A 612 1.91 -0.58 2.89
C SER A 612 2.16 0.02 4.27
N SER A 613 3.39 0.39 4.58
CA SER A 613 3.70 1.09 5.83
C SER A 613 4.42 2.40 5.57
N PHE A 614 4.00 3.45 6.28
CA PHE A 614 4.74 4.69 6.37
C PHE A 614 6.00 4.47 7.21
N SER A 615 7.16 4.88 6.71
CA SER A 615 8.41 4.88 7.47
C SER A 615 9.14 6.20 7.33
N TRP A 616 9.58 6.77 8.45
CA TRP A 616 10.35 8.02 8.44
C TRP A 616 11.68 7.89 7.70
N ASN A 617 12.35 6.74 7.84
CA ASN A 617 13.62 6.48 7.17
C ASN A 617 13.44 6.36 5.66
N ASP A 618 12.35 5.73 5.22
CA ASP A 618 12.02 5.65 3.78
C ASP A 618 11.60 7.01 3.22
N LEU A 619 10.89 7.85 4.00
CA LEU A 619 10.59 9.23 3.63
C LEU A 619 11.86 10.05 3.38
N GLU A 620 12.82 9.98 4.31
CA GLU A 620 14.12 10.64 4.16
C GLU A 620 14.86 10.15 2.92
N ALA A 621 14.98 8.82 2.78
CA ALA A 621 15.71 8.18 1.70
C ALA A 621 15.13 8.60 0.34
N ARG A 622 13.80 8.54 0.17
CA ARG A 622 13.13 8.92 -1.08
C ARG A 622 13.21 10.41 -1.35
N ASN A 623 13.05 11.28 -0.34
CA ASN A 623 13.26 12.71 -0.54
C ASN A 623 14.68 13.01 -1.03
N ASN A 624 15.68 12.45 -0.36
CA ASN A 624 17.07 12.78 -0.67
C ASN A 624 17.53 12.14 -1.99
N SER A 625 17.10 10.92 -2.30
CA SER A 625 17.52 10.21 -3.52
C SER A 625 16.65 10.54 -4.74
N GLU A 626 15.32 10.43 -4.64
CA GLU A 626 14.40 10.53 -5.77
C GLU A 626 14.03 11.99 -6.07
N LEU A 627 13.73 12.79 -5.04
CA LEU A 627 13.39 14.21 -5.23
C LEU A 627 14.64 15.07 -5.41
N LEU A 628 15.53 15.10 -4.43
CA LEU A 628 16.69 16.02 -4.44
C LEU A 628 17.73 15.61 -5.49
N ASN A 629 18.23 14.37 -5.43
CA ASN A 629 19.36 13.94 -6.27
C ASN A 629 18.98 13.52 -7.71
N ASN A 630 17.70 13.26 -7.99
CA ASN A 630 17.23 12.90 -9.33
C ASN A 630 16.37 14.00 -9.96
N LEU A 631 15.10 14.13 -9.58
CA LEU A 631 14.16 15.06 -10.21
C LEU A 631 14.61 16.53 -10.09
N GLY A 632 14.90 16.95 -8.87
CA GLY A 632 15.35 18.31 -8.54
C GLY A 632 16.69 18.63 -9.17
N ASN A 633 17.65 17.71 -9.11
CA ASN A 633 18.95 17.87 -9.76
C ASN A 633 18.83 18.04 -11.28
N PHE A 634 18.01 17.22 -11.95
CA PHE A 634 17.81 17.33 -13.40
C PHE A 634 17.24 18.70 -13.79
N ILE A 635 16.13 19.11 -13.16
CA ILE A 635 15.45 20.36 -13.48
C ILE A 635 16.36 21.56 -13.20
N ASN A 636 17.02 21.55 -12.03
CA ASN A 636 17.94 22.62 -11.65
C ASN A 636 19.09 22.74 -12.66
N ARG A 637 19.78 21.65 -13.01
CA ARG A 637 20.88 21.68 -13.99
C ARG A 637 20.44 22.17 -15.35
N ALA A 638 19.30 21.69 -15.85
CA ALA A 638 18.78 22.08 -17.16
C ALA A 638 18.55 23.59 -17.24
N LEU A 639 17.88 24.17 -16.24
CA LEU A 639 17.54 25.59 -16.24
C LEU A 639 18.74 26.48 -15.83
N MET A 640 19.55 26.08 -14.84
CA MET A 640 20.76 26.81 -14.44
C MET A 640 21.80 26.89 -15.55
N PHE A 641 22.00 25.83 -16.33
CA PHE A 641 22.93 25.89 -17.46
C PHE A 641 22.40 26.76 -18.60
N CYS A 642 21.09 26.80 -18.82
CA CYS A 642 20.48 27.77 -19.74
C CYS A 642 20.70 29.20 -19.25
N GLU A 643 20.44 29.50 -17.96
CA GLU A 643 20.68 30.81 -17.37
C GLU A 643 22.15 31.24 -17.47
N LYS A 644 23.07 30.39 -16.99
CA LYS A 644 24.49 30.72 -16.87
C LYS A 644 25.20 30.85 -18.21
N ASN A 645 24.90 29.97 -19.17
CA ASN A 645 25.70 29.87 -20.39
C ASN A 645 25.02 30.51 -21.62
N PHE A 646 23.70 30.67 -21.59
CA PHE A 646 22.91 31.23 -22.70
C PHE A 646 22.07 32.43 -22.25
N GLY A 647 22.41 33.03 -21.09
CA GLY A 647 21.70 34.18 -20.55
C GLY A 647 20.23 33.91 -20.28
N GLY A 648 19.82 32.67 -20.04
CA GLY A 648 18.43 32.28 -19.79
C GLY A 648 17.55 32.31 -21.04
N VAL A 649 18.15 32.33 -22.23
CA VAL A 649 17.45 32.21 -23.51
C VAL A 649 17.66 30.81 -24.04
N ILE A 650 16.59 30.14 -24.44
CA ILE A 650 16.67 28.80 -25.04
C ILE A 650 17.45 28.89 -26.35
N PRO A 651 18.56 28.14 -26.49
CA PRO A 651 19.38 28.15 -27.71
C PRO A 651 18.71 27.40 -28.86
N GLN A 652 19.31 27.47 -30.05
CA GLN A 652 18.88 26.67 -31.19
C GLN A 652 19.02 25.17 -30.89
N ILE A 653 18.00 24.39 -31.20
CA ILE A 653 17.98 22.94 -30.99
C ILE A 653 18.14 22.25 -32.35
N VAL A 654 19.30 21.62 -32.56
CA VAL A 654 19.63 20.84 -33.76
C VAL A 654 19.86 19.39 -33.34
N LEU A 655 18.86 18.54 -33.57
CA LEU A 655 18.85 17.15 -33.08
C LEU A 655 19.87 16.27 -33.79
N GLN A 656 20.54 15.43 -33.00
CA GLN A 656 21.39 14.31 -33.41
C GLN A 656 20.75 12.98 -32.98
N GLU A 657 21.30 11.84 -33.42
CA GLU A 657 20.74 10.51 -33.09
C GLU A 657 20.55 10.29 -31.59
N ASP A 658 21.56 10.61 -30.77
CA ASP A 658 21.49 10.42 -29.31
C ASP A 658 20.37 11.27 -28.65
N ASP A 659 20.02 12.43 -29.24
CA ASP A 659 18.92 13.27 -28.75
C ASP A 659 17.56 12.61 -29.02
N VAL A 660 17.45 11.96 -30.18
CA VAL A 660 16.25 11.25 -30.61
C VAL A 660 16.05 9.98 -29.80
N VAL A 661 17.14 9.30 -29.45
CA VAL A 661 17.13 8.18 -28.49
C VAL A 661 16.53 8.63 -27.15
N LEU A 662 16.98 9.76 -26.60
CA LEU A 662 16.41 10.31 -25.36
C LEU A 662 14.91 10.63 -25.49
N LEU A 663 14.51 11.26 -26.60
CA LEU A 663 13.10 11.57 -26.88
C LEU A 663 12.26 10.30 -26.96
N ALA A 664 12.73 9.27 -27.64
CA ALA A 664 12.04 7.98 -27.75
C ALA A 664 11.91 7.27 -26.38
N GLN A 665 12.97 7.26 -25.57
CA GLN A 665 12.90 6.74 -24.18
C GLN A 665 11.88 7.52 -23.35
N THR A 666 11.88 8.84 -23.48
CA THR A 666 10.94 9.71 -22.77
C THR A 666 9.50 9.45 -23.21
N ASN A 667 9.26 9.23 -24.50
CA ASN A 667 7.95 8.89 -25.04
C ASN A 667 7.43 7.56 -24.49
N ARG A 668 8.28 6.53 -24.36
CA ARG A 668 7.91 5.26 -23.73
C ARG A 668 7.44 5.47 -22.29
N GLU A 669 8.23 6.17 -21.48
CA GLU A 669 7.87 6.44 -20.08
C GLU A 669 6.59 7.31 -19.99
N TYR A 670 6.43 8.29 -20.88
CA TYR A 670 5.22 9.12 -20.91
C TYR A 670 3.98 8.31 -21.30
N HIS A 671 4.08 7.42 -22.28
CA HIS A 671 3.01 6.50 -22.65
C HIS A 671 2.60 5.60 -21.47
N GLU A 672 3.57 4.99 -20.79
CA GLU A 672 3.28 4.14 -19.64
C GLU A 672 2.72 4.91 -18.44
N TYR A 673 3.16 6.15 -18.22
CA TYR A 673 2.54 7.06 -17.26
C TYR A 673 1.04 7.25 -17.55
N VAL A 674 0.68 7.58 -18.79
CA VAL A 674 -0.73 7.76 -19.20
C VAL A 674 -1.51 6.46 -19.02
N ALA A 675 -0.96 5.33 -19.44
CA ALA A 675 -1.59 4.02 -19.31
C ALA A 675 -1.85 3.63 -17.83
N CYS A 676 -0.92 3.95 -16.93
CA CYS A 676 -1.09 3.75 -15.50
C CYS A 676 -2.16 4.68 -14.92
N MET A 677 -2.13 5.97 -15.28
CA MET A 677 -3.05 6.98 -14.75
C MET A 677 -4.50 6.76 -15.20
N GLU A 678 -4.76 6.38 -16.46
CA GLU A 678 -6.12 6.00 -16.92
C GLU A 678 -6.72 4.83 -16.12
N LYS A 679 -5.86 4.00 -15.51
CA LYS A 679 -6.26 2.87 -14.63
C LYS A 679 -6.10 3.18 -13.13
N ALA A 680 -5.83 4.44 -12.76
CA ALA A 680 -5.57 4.88 -11.39
C ALA A 680 -4.46 4.11 -10.65
N LYS A 681 -3.44 3.62 -11.38
CA LYS A 681 -2.22 3.00 -10.85
C LYS A 681 -1.15 4.06 -10.54
N MET A 682 -1.44 4.87 -9.53
CA MET A 682 -0.64 6.05 -9.17
C MET A 682 0.77 5.68 -8.68
N ARG A 683 0.90 4.54 -8.00
CA ARG A 683 2.20 4.06 -7.48
C ARG A 683 3.16 3.68 -8.61
N ASP A 684 2.65 3.18 -9.72
CA ASP A 684 3.47 2.86 -10.89
C ASP A 684 3.71 4.09 -11.77
N ALA A 685 2.68 4.93 -11.95
CA ALA A 685 2.78 6.18 -12.71
C ALA A 685 3.93 7.08 -12.22
N ILE A 686 4.11 7.24 -10.90
CA ILE A 686 5.17 8.11 -10.37
C ILE A 686 6.58 7.63 -10.73
N LYS A 687 6.79 6.31 -10.90
CA LYS A 687 8.09 5.74 -11.29
C LYS A 687 8.49 6.20 -12.69
N HIS A 688 7.54 6.27 -13.61
CA HIS A 688 7.79 6.73 -14.98
C HIS A 688 8.25 8.19 -15.02
N ILE A 689 7.72 9.05 -14.14
CA ILE A 689 8.22 10.43 -13.99
C ILE A 689 9.68 10.44 -13.55
N LEU A 690 10.02 9.64 -12.53
CA LEU A 690 11.38 9.54 -12.00
C LEU A 690 12.36 8.90 -13.00
N ASN A 691 11.89 8.02 -13.87
CA ASN A 691 12.68 7.44 -14.96
C ASN A 691 13.00 8.49 -16.03
N ILE A 692 12.04 9.33 -16.42
CA ILE A 692 12.28 10.44 -17.36
C ILE A 692 13.39 11.36 -16.84
N SER A 693 13.33 11.75 -15.55
CA SER A 693 14.39 12.57 -14.97
C SER A 693 15.73 11.82 -14.87
N ARG A 694 15.71 10.49 -14.67
CA ARG A 694 16.93 9.66 -14.66
C ARG A 694 17.59 9.61 -16.04
N HIS A 695 16.82 9.36 -17.11
CA HIS A 695 17.29 9.39 -18.48
C HIS A 695 17.88 10.77 -18.82
N GLY A 696 17.19 11.84 -18.42
CA GLY A 696 17.69 13.20 -18.60
C GLY A 696 19.00 13.49 -17.85
N ASN A 697 19.14 13.01 -16.60
CA ASN A 697 20.38 13.14 -15.84
C ASN A 697 21.54 12.38 -16.50
N GLN A 698 21.31 11.13 -16.93
CA GLN A 698 22.29 10.29 -17.61
C GLN A 698 22.73 10.93 -18.93
N PHE A 699 21.77 11.44 -19.70
CA PHE A 699 22.03 12.13 -20.96
C PHE A 699 22.89 13.38 -20.77
N MET A 700 22.56 14.26 -19.81
CA MET A 700 23.40 15.41 -19.48
C MET A 700 24.79 14.97 -19.01
N GLN A 701 24.89 13.87 -18.26
CA GLN A 701 26.17 13.37 -17.75
C GLN A 701 27.07 12.81 -18.85
N GLY A 702 26.50 12.06 -19.80
CA GLY A 702 27.24 11.51 -20.94
C GLY A 702 27.69 12.58 -21.94
N THR A 703 26.84 13.59 -22.20
CA THR A 703 27.14 14.65 -23.17
C THR A 703 28.00 15.79 -22.62
N GLN A 704 28.02 16.01 -21.31
CA GLN A 704 28.83 17.03 -20.63
C GLN A 704 28.71 18.45 -21.23
N PRO A 705 27.50 19.03 -21.35
CA PRO A 705 27.30 20.34 -21.99
C PRO A 705 28.08 21.49 -21.31
N TRP A 706 28.38 21.40 -20.01
CA TRP A 706 29.19 22.39 -19.28
C TRP A 706 30.68 22.37 -19.68
N VAL A 707 31.15 21.29 -20.30
CA VAL A 707 32.48 21.21 -20.90
C VAL A 707 32.40 21.71 -22.35
N LEU A 708 31.44 21.19 -23.11
CA LEU A 708 31.27 21.52 -24.53
C LEU A 708 31.07 23.03 -24.78
N VAL A 709 30.40 23.73 -23.87
CA VAL A 709 30.16 25.18 -24.00
C VAL A 709 31.44 26.03 -23.96
N LYS A 710 32.57 25.47 -23.51
CA LYS A 710 33.89 26.13 -23.49
C LYS A 710 34.75 25.77 -24.71
N GLY A 711 34.22 24.95 -25.62
CA GLY A 711 34.95 24.38 -26.76
C GLY A 711 34.78 25.18 -28.06
N THR A 712 34.88 24.47 -29.18
CA THR A 712 34.66 25.01 -30.54
C THR A 712 33.20 25.44 -30.75
N ASP A 713 32.91 26.16 -31.83
CA ASP A 713 31.56 26.61 -32.12
C ASP A 713 30.58 25.45 -32.39
N ASP A 714 31.05 24.34 -32.96
CA ASP A 714 30.27 23.09 -33.08
C ASP A 714 29.96 22.49 -31.69
N GLN A 715 30.94 22.50 -30.78
CA GLN A 715 30.74 22.01 -29.40
C GLN A 715 29.78 22.92 -28.63
N LYS A 716 29.85 24.24 -28.80
CA LYS A 716 28.87 25.18 -28.22
C LYS A 716 27.47 24.96 -28.77
N THR A 717 27.34 24.70 -30.08
CA THR A 717 26.07 24.37 -30.72
C THR A 717 25.50 23.07 -30.14
N ARG A 718 26.34 22.04 -29.97
CA ARG A 718 25.94 20.79 -29.31
C ARG A 718 25.49 21.02 -27.87
N ALA A 719 26.23 21.81 -27.10
CA ALA A 719 25.85 22.19 -25.73
C ALA A 719 24.49 22.91 -25.70
N GLY A 720 24.25 23.77 -26.69
CA GLY A 720 22.98 24.45 -26.92
C GLY A 720 21.83 23.47 -27.13
N THR A 721 21.94 22.55 -28.09
CA THR A 721 20.94 21.50 -28.33
C THR A 721 20.61 20.72 -27.06
N VAL A 722 21.63 20.22 -26.36
CA VAL A 722 21.46 19.42 -25.14
C VAL A 722 20.70 20.20 -24.06
N ILE A 723 21.10 21.44 -23.80
CA ILE A 723 20.48 22.28 -22.77
C ILE A 723 19.06 22.69 -23.16
N GLY A 724 18.83 23.07 -24.42
CA GLY A 724 17.49 23.41 -24.93
C GLY A 724 16.53 22.23 -24.89
N LEU A 725 17.00 21.02 -25.22
CA LEU A 725 16.22 19.78 -25.12
C LEU A 725 15.90 19.46 -23.65
N CYS A 726 16.88 19.47 -22.75
CA CYS A 726 16.66 19.21 -21.34
C CYS A 726 15.72 20.24 -20.69
N ALA A 727 15.80 21.52 -21.08
CA ALA A 727 14.86 22.55 -20.64
C ALA A 727 13.42 22.24 -21.07
N ASN A 728 13.20 21.74 -22.29
CA ASN A 728 11.88 21.28 -22.74
C ASN A 728 11.37 20.09 -21.91
N LEU A 729 12.24 19.14 -21.54
CA LEU A 729 11.85 18.02 -20.67
C LEU A 729 11.43 18.46 -19.26
N THR A 730 11.92 19.61 -18.77
CA THR A 730 11.44 20.16 -17.48
C THR A 730 9.96 20.54 -17.53
N VAL A 731 9.46 21.02 -18.69
CA VAL A 731 8.03 21.32 -18.89
C VAL A 731 7.20 20.04 -18.84
N LEU A 732 7.65 18.98 -19.50
CA LEU A 732 7.00 17.67 -19.41
C LEU A 732 6.95 17.18 -17.97
N LEU A 733 8.10 17.13 -17.28
CA LEU A 733 8.18 16.66 -15.90
C LEU A 733 7.27 17.47 -14.96
N ALA A 734 7.22 18.80 -15.10
CA ALA A 734 6.28 19.65 -14.37
C ALA A 734 4.81 19.28 -14.64
N THR A 735 4.48 18.97 -15.90
CA THR A 735 3.14 18.54 -16.32
C THR A 735 2.76 17.22 -15.68
N LEU A 736 3.65 16.21 -15.73
CA LEU A 736 3.37 14.86 -15.22
C LEU A 736 3.38 14.79 -13.69
N ILE A 737 4.19 15.62 -13.02
CA ILE A 737 4.24 15.65 -11.56
C ILE A 737 3.14 16.52 -10.96
N PHE A 738 2.49 17.43 -11.72
CA PHE A 738 1.45 18.32 -11.21
C PHE A 738 0.30 17.61 -10.47
N PRO A 739 -0.20 16.43 -10.91
CA PRO A 739 -1.17 15.65 -10.14
C PRO A 739 -0.67 15.24 -8.74
N PHE A 740 0.62 14.97 -8.61
CA PHE A 740 1.25 14.47 -7.39
C PHE A 740 1.76 15.60 -6.49
N MET A 741 2.43 16.61 -7.06
CA MET A 741 3.12 17.70 -6.37
C MET A 741 2.75 19.05 -7.03
N PRO A 742 1.52 19.55 -6.82
CA PRO A 742 1.01 20.71 -7.54
C PRO A 742 1.79 22.01 -7.27
N ASP A 743 2.32 22.24 -6.06
CA ASP A 743 3.10 23.44 -5.75
C ASP A 743 4.47 23.41 -6.42
N THR A 744 5.11 22.25 -6.41
CA THR A 744 6.41 21.98 -7.03
C THR A 744 6.29 22.16 -8.55
N ALA A 745 5.26 21.59 -9.16
CA ALA A 745 4.99 21.78 -10.59
C ALA A 745 4.79 23.26 -10.95
N ARG A 746 4.02 24.03 -10.17
CA ARG A 746 3.87 25.48 -10.36
C ARG A 746 5.20 26.23 -10.26
N ARG A 747 6.06 25.87 -9.31
CA ARG A 747 7.41 26.44 -9.19
C ARG A 747 8.24 26.14 -10.43
N ILE A 748 8.20 24.92 -10.96
CA ILE A 748 8.93 24.56 -12.19
C ILE A 748 8.38 25.35 -13.38
N PHE A 749 7.06 25.45 -13.55
CA PHE A 749 6.45 26.26 -14.60
C PHE A 749 6.87 27.73 -14.53
N LYS A 750 6.92 28.31 -13.32
CA LYS A 750 7.44 29.67 -13.08
C LYS A 750 8.91 29.80 -13.49
N GLN A 751 9.77 28.83 -13.16
CA GLN A 751 11.17 28.83 -13.57
C GLN A 751 11.33 28.68 -15.08
N ALA A 752 10.44 27.94 -15.76
CA ALA A 752 10.39 27.82 -17.21
C ALA A 752 9.71 29.02 -17.91
N ASN A 753 9.15 29.96 -17.14
CA ASN A 753 8.38 31.11 -17.61
C ASN A 753 7.16 30.73 -18.47
N ILE A 754 6.36 29.77 -17.98
CA ILE A 754 5.10 29.34 -18.58
C ILE A 754 4.02 29.21 -17.50
N ALA A 755 2.74 29.28 -17.88
CA ALA A 755 1.63 29.22 -16.93
C ALA A 755 1.27 27.78 -16.48
N GLY A 756 1.51 26.80 -17.34
CA GLY A 756 1.13 25.40 -17.15
C GLY A 756 1.27 24.65 -18.47
N ASN A 757 0.70 23.45 -18.57
CA ASN A 757 0.62 22.66 -19.79
C ASN A 757 -0.49 21.59 -19.64
N ILE A 758 -0.81 20.86 -20.71
CA ILE A 758 -1.80 19.78 -20.70
C ILE A 758 -1.16 18.42 -21.02
N ILE A 759 -1.90 17.35 -20.74
CA ILE A 759 -1.57 15.99 -21.15
C ILE A 759 -2.45 15.64 -22.35
N ASN A 760 -1.86 15.27 -23.47
CA ASN A 760 -2.62 14.66 -24.55
C ASN A 760 -2.60 13.13 -24.36
N SER A 761 -3.65 12.58 -23.76
CA SER A 761 -3.74 11.14 -23.49
C SER A 761 -3.79 10.29 -24.76
N SER A 762 -4.16 10.86 -25.92
CA SER A 762 -4.15 10.17 -27.21
C SER A 762 -2.81 10.25 -27.96
N ASP A 763 -1.95 11.19 -27.59
CA ASP A 763 -0.62 11.40 -28.18
C ASP A 763 0.39 11.70 -27.07
N ALA A 764 0.78 10.66 -26.34
CA ALA A 764 1.73 10.73 -25.23
C ALA A 764 3.20 10.83 -25.71
N ARG A 765 3.48 11.81 -26.56
CA ARG A 765 4.83 12.10 -27.08
C ARG A 765 5.27 13.52 -26.74
N VAL A 766 6.56 13.70 -26.44
CA VAL A 766 7.16 14.99 -26.12
C VAL A 766 7.06 15.94 -27.29
N LYS A 767 6.76 17.21 -26.98
CA LYS A 767 6.69 18.32 -27.93
C LYS A 767 7.72 19.39 -27.56
N MET A 768 8.02 20.29 -28.49
CA MET A 768 8.86 21.45 -28.19
C MET A 768 7.96 22.59 -27.68
N TRP A 769 7.90 22.76 -26.36
CA TRP A 769 7.14 23.85 -25.72
C TRP A 769 7.97 25.14 -25.55
N LEU A 770 9.28 24.99 -25.40
CA LEU A 770 10.23 26.09 -25.29
C LEU A 770 11.06 26.15 -26.58
N LYS A 771 10.65 27.02 -27.51
CA LYS A 771 11.38 27.26 -28.77
C LYS A 771 12.65 28.06 -28.53
N ALA A 772 13.58 27.99 -29.49
CA ALA A 772 14.74 28.88 -29.53
C ALA A 772 14.31 30.35 -29.41
N GLY A 773 15.02 31.11 -28.58
CA GLY A 773 14.68 32.49 -28.25
C GLY A 773 13.71 32.67 -27.08
N HIS A 774 13.08 31.60 -26.56
CA HIS A 774 12.26 31.67 -25.35
C HIS A 774 13.12 32.07 -24.14
N LYS A 775 12.65 33.04 -23.34
CA LYS A 775 13.33 33.48 -22.13
C LYS A 775 12.74 32.74 -20.92
N ILE A 776 13.56 31.92 -20.25
CA ILE A 776 13.17 31.26 -19.00
C ILE A 776 13.13 32.25 -17.83
N GLY A 777 12.47 31.83 -16.75
CA GLY A 777 12.45 32.55 -15.48
C GLY A 777 13.76 32.35 -14.70
N LYS A 778 13.76 32.75 -13.44
CA LYS A 778 14.91 32.57 -12.55
C LYS A 778 14.93 31.13 -12.00
N PRO A 779 15.95 30.31 -12.29
CA PRO A 779 16.08 28.97 -11.71
C PRO A 779 16.31 29.03 -10.20
N GLU A 780 15.79 28.03 -9.48
CA GLU A 780 15.99 27.87 -8.03
C GLU A 780 15.95 26.40 -7.60
N PRO A 781 16.65 26.02 -6.51
CA PRO A 781 16.52 24.68 -5.93
C PRO A 781 15.09 24.36 -5.51
N LEU A 782 14.59 23.19 -5.94
CA LEU A 782 13.21 22.76 -5.68
C LEU A 782 13.04 22.10 -4.31
N PHE A 783 14.02 21.29 -3.90
CA PHE A 783 13.94 20.47 -2.70
C PHE A 783 15.11 20.75 -1.78
N THR A 784 14.89 20.51 -0.49
CA THR A 784 15.92 20.55 0.55
C THR A 784 16.18 19.14 1.05
N LYS A 785 17.42 18.88 1.45
CA LYS A 785 17.77 17.64 2.13
C LYS A 785 16.97 17.54 3.45
N ILE A 786 16.47 16.36 3.76
CA ILE A 786 15.96 16.04 5.09
C ILE A 786 17.10 15.38 5.85
N ASP A 787 17.48 15.96 7.00
CA ASP A 787 18.58 15.44 7.82
C ASP A 787 18.10 14.32 8.75
N ALA A 788 18.92 13.28 8.91
CA ALA A 788 18.65 12.15 9.79
C ALA A 788 18.33 12.59 11.24
N ALA A 789 18.97 13.64 11.74
CA ALA A 789 18.68 14.17 13.08
C ALA A 789 17.24 14.70 13.20
N ARG A 790 16.73 15.35 12.16
CA ARG A 790 15.34 15.82 12.09
C ARG A 790 14.37 14.63 12.02
N ILE A 791 14.73 13.58 11.30
CA ILE A 791 13.95 12.34 11.22
C ILE A 791 13.83 11.67 12.58
N GLU A 792 14.93 11.52 13.32
CA GLU A 792 14.90 10.92 14.65
C GLU A 792 14.04 11.75 15.63
N GLU A 793 14.09 13.08 15.55
CA GLU A 793 13.21 13.97 16.33
C GLU A 793 11.73 13.71 16.02
N LEU A 794 11.36 13.68 14.74
CA LEU A 794 9.97 13.47 14.31
C LEU A 794 9.49 12.04 14.63
N LYS A 795 10.35 11.04 14.44
CA LYS A 795 10.08 9.65 14.79
C LYS A 795 9.82 9.49 16.28
N LYS A 796 10.60 10.16 17.14
CA LYS A 796 10.35 10.19 18.59
C LYS A 796 9.04 10.89 18.92
N LYS A 797 8.75 12.04 18.28
CA LYS A 797 7.52 12.81 18.50
C LYS A 797 6.24 12.03 18.18
N TYR A 798 6.27 11.26 17.09
CA TYR A 798 5.10 10.52 16.58
C TYR A 798 5.18 9.00 16.80
N GLY A 799 6.12 8.55 17.63
CA GLY A 799 6.33 7.14 17.99
C GLY A 799 5.39 6.62 19.09
N GLY A 800 4.42 7.44 19.51
CA GLY A 800 3.54 7.14 20.65
C GLY A 800 4.06 7.71 21.97
N GLN A 801 3.19 7.77 22.98
CA GLN A 801 3.65 7.96 24.36
C GLN A 801 4.61 6.81 24.68
N GLN A 802 5.90 7.13 24.76
CA GLN A 802 6.84 6.28 25.46
C GLN A 802 6.35 6.21 26.91
N PHE A 803 5.58 5.18 27.27
CA PHE A 803 5.74 4.65 28.63
C PHE A 803 7.24 4.37 28.72
N GLY A 804 7.92 5.20 29.51
CA GLY A 804 9.33 5.46 29.31
C GLY A 804 10.13 4.16 29.20
N ASN A 805 11.20 4.22 28.42
CA ASN A 805 12.38 3.37 28.59
C ASN A 805 13.06 3.62 29.96
N GLY A 806 12.28 3.81 31.03
CA GLY A 806 12.66 3.63 32.42
C GLY A 806 12.31 2.24 32.94
N ASP A 807 11.48 1.47 32.23
CA ASP A 807 11.15 0.08 32.57
C ASP A 807 11.42 -0.88 31.40
N ALA A 808 12.62 -0.82 30.82
CA ALA A 808 13.22 -2.09 30.42
C ALA A 808 13.27 -2.97 31.69
N PRO A 809 12.97 -4.28 31.64
CA PRO A 809 13.06 -5.10 32.83
C PRO A 809 14.49 -4.98 33.36
N LYS A 810 14.68 -4.29 34.49
CA LYS A 810 15.84 -4.55 35.32
C LYS A 810 15.85 -6.07 35.50
N ALA A 811 17.01 -6.68 35.29
CA ALA A 811 17.23 -8.05 35.73
C ALA A 811 16.61 -8.21 37.13
N PRO A 812 15.83 -9.27 37.39
CA PRO A 812 15.08 -9.39 38.63
C PRO A 812 16.03 -9.10 39.79
N GLU A 813 15.69 -8.08 40.59
CA GLU A 813 16.45 -7.80 41.80
C GLU A 813 16.52 -9.09 42.61
N PRO A 814 17.72 -9.50 43.08
CA PRO A 814 17.86 -10.72 43.84
C PRO A 814 16.89 -10.69 45.02
N VAL A 815 16.20 -11.82 45.23
CA VAL A 815 15.32 -11.97 46.39
C VAL A 815 16.19 -11.75 47.64
N PRO A 816 15.83 -10.84 48.56
CA PRO A 816 16.61 -10.63 49.77
C PRO A 816 16.75 -11.95 50.54
N GLY A 817 17.98 -12.34 50.85
CA GLY A 817 18.25 -13.51 51.70
C GLY A 817 18.00 -13.13 53.15
N ASN A 818 17.12 -13.89 53.83
CA ASN A 818 16.68 -13.74 55.23
C ASN A 818 15.77 -12.55 55.54
N LEU A 819 14.50 -12.63 55.10
CA LEU A 819 13.41 -11.78 55.61
C LEU A 819 12.75 -12.43 56.83
N SER A 820 12.32 -11.62 57.80
CA SER A 820 11.50 -12.08 58.92
C SER A 820 10.07 -12.43 58.46
N LEU A 821 9.31 -13.14 59.30
CA LEU A 821 7.98 -13.66 58.94
C LEU A 821 7.01 -12.53 58.54
N ASP A 822 7.01 -11.43 59.30
CA ASP A 822 6.16 -10.25 59.04
C ASP A 822 6.57 -9.52 57.75
N GLU A 823 7.87 -9.41 57.47
CA GLU A 823 8.38 -8.76 56.25
C GLU A 823 8.04 -9.58 55.00
N LEU A 824 8.03 -10.90 55.12
CA LEU A 824 7.75 -11.81 54.01
C LEU A 824 6.26 -11.80 53.63
N GLU A 825 5.34 -11.72 54.60
CA GLU A 825 3.90 -11.57 54.34
C GLU A 825 3.56 -10.25 53.63
N VAL A 826 4.20 -9.15 54.05
CA VAL A 826 4.07 -7.83 53.41
C VAL A 826 4.61 -7.88 51.98
N ALA A 827 5.79 -8.47 51.77
CA ALA A 827 6.40 -8.61 50.45
C ALA A 827 5.53 -9.45 49.49
N ILE A 828 4.92 -10.55 49.97
CA ILE A 828 3.99 -11.37 49.18
C ILE A 828 2.75 -10.58 48.77
N THR A 829 2.21 -9.77 49.69
CA THR A 829 1.01 -8.96 49.43
C THR A 829 1.29 -7.89 48.37
N GLN A 830 2.37 -7.13 48.53
CA GLN A 830 2.80 -6.11 47.58
C GLN A 830 3.12 -6.69 46.20
N GLN A 831 3.85 -7.81 46.16
CA GLN A 831 4.19 -8.50 44.92
C GLN A 831 2.95 -9.08 44.23
N GLY A 832 1.97 -9.56 45.00
CA GLY A 832 0.69 -10.05 44.50
C GLY A 832 -0.15 -8.94 43.84
N GLU A 833 -0.16 -7.76 44.42
CA GLU A 833 -0.87 -6.59 43.88
C GLU A 833 -0.20 -6.05 42.61
N LYS A 834 1.13 -6.01 42.59
CA LYS A 834 1.94 -5.67 41.39
C LYS A 834 1.64 -6.62 40.23
N VAL A 835 1.58 -7.93 40.49
CA VAL A 835 1.21 -8.93 39.48
C VAL A 835 -0.22 -8.72 38.95
N ARG A 836 -1.18 -8.35 39.82
CA ARG A 836 -2.56 -8.08 39.39
C ARG A 836 -2.65 -6.84 38.49
N GLN A 837 -1.96 -5.77 38.85
CA GLN A 837 -1.92 -4.54 38.04
C GLN A 837 -1.25 -4.78 36.68
N LEU A 838 -0.13 -5.50 36.65
CA LEU A 838 0.58 -5.82 35.41
C LEU A 838 -0.22 -6.78 34.51
N LYS A 839 -0.97 -7.73 35.07
CA LYS A 839 -1.87 -8.59 34.27
C LYS A 839 -3.04 -7.82 33.64
N ALA A 840 -3.45 -6.71 34.24
CA ALA A 840 -4.52 -5.85 33.72
C ALA A 840 -4.02 -4.86 32.65
N SER A 841 -2.72 -4.60 32.57
CA SER A 841 -2.15 -3.48 31.79
C SER A 841 -1.00 -3.84 30.85
N ALA A 842 -0.41 -5.04 30.97
CA ALA A 842 0.80 -5.44 30.24
C ALA A 842 0.70 -6.86 29.63
N GLU A 843 1.49 -7.11 28.58
CA GLU A 843 1.56 -8.41 27.92
C GLU A 843 2.24 -9.48 28.77
N LYS A 844 1.99 -10.76 28.44
CA LYS A 844 2.46 -11.92 29.22
C LYS A 844 3.96 -11.94 29.49
N ALA A 845 4.78 -11.50 28.54
CA ALA A 845 6.24 -11.44 28.72
C ALA A 845 6.67 -10.50 29.86
N ILE A 846 5.86 -9.50 30.21
CA ILE A 846 6.16 -8.48 31.21
C ILE A 846 5.75 -8.94 32.62
N TRP A 847 4.58 -9.58 32.79
CA TRP A 847 4.12 -10.00 34.11
C TRP A 847 4.57 -11.40 34.54
N GLN A 848 4.97 -12.27 33.61
CA GLN A 848 5.35 -13.66 33.91
C GLN A 848 6.55 -13.77 34.89
N PRO A 849 7.63 -12.96 34.78
CA PRO A 849 8.74 -13.00 35.75
C PRO A 849 8.32 -12.57 37.16
N GLU A 850 7.39 -11.62 37.28
CA GLU A 850 6.89 -11.13 38.57
C GLU A 850 6.01 -12.18 39.27
N VAL A 851 5.33 -13.05 38.51
CA VAL A 851 4.61 -14.22 39.03
C VAL A 851 5.58 -15.26 39.60
N GLU A 852 6.70 -15.50 38.92
CA GLU A 852 7.73 -16.43 39.41
C GLU A 852 8.36 -15.92 40.72
N ARG A 853 8.61 -14.60 40.83
CA ARG A 853 9.06 -13.97 42.08
C ARG A 853 8.05 -14.15 43.21
N LEU A 854 6.76 -13.98 42.94
CA LEU A 854 5.69 -14.22 43.92
C LEU A 854 5.66 -15.67 44.41
N LEU A 855 5.92 -16.64 43.52
CA LEU A 855 5.98 -18.06 43.87
C LEU A 855 7.20 -18.38 44.75
N VAL A 856 8.36 -17.74 44.50
CA VAL A 856 9.55 -17.89 45.33
C VAL A 856 9.31 -17.35 46.75
N LEU A 857 8.73 -16.15 46.89
CA LEU A 857 8.40 -15.58 48.20
C LEU A 857 7.42 -16.47 48.98
N LYS A 858 6.38 -17.00 48.32
CA LYS A 858 5.43 -17.93 48.94
C LYS A 858 6.08 -19.25 49.36
N LYS A 859 7.09 -19.71 48.62
CA LYS A 859 7.86 -20.91 48.98
C LYS A 859 8.74 -20.66 50.22
N GLN A 860 9.37 -19.48 50.32
CA GLN A 860 10.11 -19.09 51.53
C GLN A 860 9.19 -18.98 52.75
N LEU A 861 7.94 -18.52 52.59
CA LEU A 861 6.97 -18.47 53.69
C LEU A 861 6.63 -19.88 54.15
N ALA A 862 6.38 -20.79 53.21
CA ALA A 862 6.09 -22.19 53.48
C ALA A 862 7.23 -22.91 54.20
N GLU A 863 8.48 -22.60 53.84
CA GLU A 863 9.69 -23.15 54.50
C GLU A 863 9.86 -22.62 55.94
N LEU A 864 9.46 -21.38 56.22
CA LEU A 864 9.52 -20.76 57.56
C LEU A 864 8.35 -21.14 58.48
N THR A 865 7.15 -21.35 57.92
CA THR A 865 5.92 -21.65 58.70
C THR A 865 5.60 -23.15 58.79
N GLY A 866 6.31 -24.00 58.04
CA GLY A 866 6.11 -25.45 58.03
C GLY A 866 4.81 -25.91 57.35
N GLN A 867 4.11 -25.04 56.62
CA GLN A 867 2.90 -25.40 55.86
C GLN A 867 3.22 -25.66 54.38
N PRO A 868 2.69 -26.73 53.75
CA PRO A 868 3.01 -27.07 52.37
C PRO A 868 2.44 -26.05 51.36
N ALA A 869 3.26 -25.59 50.43
CA ALA A 869 2.83 -24.77 49.30
C ALA A 869 1.88 -25.57 48.37
N ALA A 870 0.72 -25.01 48.05
CA ALA A 870 -0.27 -25.67 47.19
C ALA A 870 0.32 -25.99 45.79
N PRO A 871 0.11 -27.20 45.24
CA PRO A 871 0.74 -27.61 43.99
C PRO A 871 0.18 -26.85 42.79
N ALA A 872 1.08 -26.36 41.93
CA ALA A 872 0.75 -25.82 40.62
C ALA A 872 0.14 -26.95 39.76
N LYS A 873 -1.10 -26.77 39.28
CA LYS A 873 -1.72 -27.70 38.33
C LYS A 873 -0.97 -27.63 37.00
N ASP A 874 -0.16 -28.65 36.73
CA ASP A 874 0.41 -28.96 35.43
C ASP A 874 -0.71 -29.18 34.39
N LYS A 875 -0.83 -28.26 33.41
CA LYS A 875 -1.56 -28.54 32.17
C LYS A 875 -0.64 -29.33 31.23
N LYS A 876 -0.47 -30.61 31.50
CA LYS A 876 -0.04 -31.59 30.48
C LYS A 876 -1.24 -32.00 29.63
N LYS A 877 -1.05 -31.87 28.30
CA LYS A 877 -1.69 -32.58 27.19
C LYS A 877 -2.98 -33.38 27.51
N LYS A 878 -4.10 -32.94 26.94
CA LYS A 878 -5.09 -33.87 26.36
C LYS A 878 -5.41 -33.42 24.93
N LYS A 879 -5.45 -34.43 24.07
CA LYS A 879 -5.68 -34.41 22.62
C LYS A 879 -6.90 -33.58 22.21
#